data_AF-A0A139WNB6-F1
#
_entry.id   AF-A0A139WNB6-F1
#
_cell.length_a   1.000
_cell.length_b   1.000
_cell.length_c   1.000
_cell.angle_alpha   90.00
_cell.angle_beta   90.00
_cell.angle_gamma   90.00
#
_symmetry.space_group_name_H-M   'P 1'
#
loop_
_entity.id
_entity.type
_entity.pdbx_description
1 polymer ?
#
loop_
_entity_poly.entity_id
_entity_poly.type
_entity_poly.pdbx_seq_one_letter_code
_entity_poly.pdbx_strand_id
1 'polypeptide(L)'
;MERARVSFFKLVIFVTVFVEMKFDVYADFENSWTMFMEQPCCSGTGNHHVRHHRDHVREFSCGMLYYRTFYVDSKRDSLYVGAMDRVYRLNLSNINQSSCERDALNLEPTNVASCVSKGKSEHFDCRNHIRVIQSMGDGSRLYICGTNAHNPKDWVVNANLTHLSRNTFVPGIGMGIAKCPYDPADNSTAVWVERGNPGDLPGLYSGTNAEFTKADTVIFRTDLYNLTTGRKEFSFKRTLKYDSKWLDKPNFVGSFDIGDYVLFFFRETAVEYINCGKSVYSRVARVCKKDTGGKNILSQNWATYLKARLNCSIPGEFPFYFNEIQSIYKVPGDDTKFYGTFTTSTNGLMGSAICSFTLDDIQQAFSGKFKEQASSSSAWLPVLSNRVPEPRPGTCVNDTETLPDTVLNFIRSHPLMDSAVMHEHEKPVFFKRDVFFTRLVVDKIKVDIGGAVLDYTVYYAGTNEGRVHKIVEWQRDTDGTSSILLDVFDVTPGEPIQVMEISKENKALYVASDYRVKQVDLVMCNRRYDNCLRCVHDPYCGWDKDSNVCKPYSPGLLQDVSNSTVDVCDSSVVKKKMIVTWGQSLHLGCFLKMPAVLASQTITWYHYSKEKGRYKIQYRPDKYIETSEHGLVIIAVTEADAGRYDCWMGASLLCSYNVTVDAHRCSPPAKSNDYQKIYSDWCHEFEKYKSAMKTWEKKQAQCASRQNDSNQNSHPNEIYRPLV
;
A
#
# COMPACT_ATOMS: atom_id res chain seq x y z
N MET A 1 4.54 16.35 -55.38
CA MET A 1 4.64 15.23 -54.41
C MET A 1 4.51 15.63 -52.94
N GLU A 2 4.33 16.91 -52.59
CA GLU A 2 4.15 17.35 -51.18
C GLU A 2 2.70 17.50 -50.70
N ARG A 3 1.69 17.56 -51.59
CA ARG A 3 0.27 17.61 -51.17
C ARG A 3 -0.33 16.25 -50.75
N ALA A 4 0.31 15.14 -51.07
CA ALA A 4 -0.17 13.80 -50.71
C ALA A 4 0.28 13.33 -49.30
N ARG A 5 1.32 13.94 -48.72
CA ARG A 5 1.82 13.58 -47.38
C ARG A 5 1.06 14.23 -46.23
N VAL A 6 0.39 15.36 -46.46
CA VAL A 6 -0.41 16.06 -45.43
C VAL A 6 -1.79 15.41 -45.23
N SER A 7 -2.35 14.78 -46.27
CA SER A 7 -3.65 14.08 -46.19
C SER A 7 -3.57 12.75 -45.43
N PHE A 8 -2.42 12.06 -45.47
CA PHE A 8 -2.24 10.79 -44.77
C PHE A 8 -2.03 10.99 -43.26
N PHE A 9 -1.34 12.07 -42.85
CA PHE A 9 -1.11 12.39 -41.44
C PHE A 9 -2.37 12.89 -40.71
N LYS A 10 -3.29 13.59 -41.41
CA LYS A 10 -4.59 13.98 -40.83
C LYS A 10 -5.57 12.82 -40.69
N LEU A 11 -5.51 11.82 -41.57
CA LEU A 11 -6.35 10.63 -41.50
C LEU A 11 -5.95 9.71 -40.34
N VAL A 12 -4.64 9.58 -40.07
CA VAL A 12 -4.14 8.76 -38.95
C VAL A 12 -4.51 9.38 -37.61
N ILE A 13 -4.42 10.70 -37.42
CA ILE A 13 -4.78 11.36 -36.14
C ILE A 13 -6.29 11.32 -35.88
N PHE A 14 -7.14 11.40 -36.91
CA PHE A 14 -8.59 11.29 -36.74
C PHE A 14 -9.06 9.87 -36.37
N VAL A 15 -8.31 8.84 -36.79
CA VAL A 15 -8.61 7.44 -36.46
C VAL A 15 -8.10 7.07 -35.06
N THR A 16 -7.02 7.67 -34.56
CA THR A 16 -6.54 7.41 -33.19
C THR A 16 -7.34 8.12 -32.10
N VAL A 17 -7.95 9.29 -32.39
CA VAL A 17 -8.70 10.07 -31.38
C VAL A 17 -10.13 9.56 -31.17
N PHE A 18 -10.69 8.78 -32.10
CA PHE A 18 -12.02 8.17 -31.92
C PHE A 18 -12.01 6.81 -31.18
N VAL A 19 -10.84 6.27 -30.85
CA VAL A 19 -10.70 4.98 -30.14
C VAL A 19 -10.59 5.14 -28.61
N GLU A 20 -10.56 6.37 -28.08
CA GLU A 20 -10.51 6.66 -26.64
C GLU A 20 -11.73 7.43 -26.10
N MET A 21 -12.93 7.19 -26.65
CA MET A 21 -14.16 7.47 -25.91
C MET A 21 -14.66 6.18 -25.26
N LYS A 22 -14.38 6.03 -23.96
CA LYS A 22 -15.12 5.12 -23.07
C LYS A 22 -16.59 5.52 -23.10
N PHE A 23 -17.34 4.86 -23.97
CA PHE A 23 -18.79 4.82 -23.89
C PHE A 23 -19.16 3.67 -22.95
N ASP A 24 -19.53 4.00 -21.71
CA ASP A 24 -20.36 3.11 -20.88
C ASP A 24 -21.74 3.03 -21.53
N VAL A 25 -21.86 2.18 -22.54
CA VAL A 25 -23.15 1.73 -23.06
C VAL A 25 -23.56 0.58 -22.17
N TYR A 26 -24.45 0.87 -21.21
CA TYR A 26 -25.32 -0.17 -20.65
C TYR A 26 -26.19 -0.69 -21.80
N ALA A 27 -25.70 -1.73 -22.46
CA ALA A 27 -26.53 -2.56 -23.32
C ALA A 27 -27.21 -3.60 -22.43
N ASP A 28 -28.50 -3.40 -22.18
CA ASP A 28 -29.37 -4.46 -21.64
C ASP A 28 -29.48 -5.57 -22.70
N PHE A 29 -28.51 -6.47 -22.72
CA PHE A 29 -28.62 -7.75 -23.43
C PHE A 29 -29.29 -8.73 -22.47
N GLU A 30 -30.56 -9.08 -22.73
CA GLU A 30 -31.33 -10.11 -21.99
C GLU A 30 -30.65 -11.52 -21.99
N ASN A 31 -29.52 -11.69 -22.69
CA ASN A 31 -28.80 -12.96 -22.86
C ASN A 31 -27.35 -12.98 -22.32
N SER A 32 -26.92 -11.98 -21.53
CA SER A 32 -25.61 -12.00 -20.85
C SER A 32 -25.71 -12.53 -19.43
N TRP A 33 -24.98 -13.59 -19.08
CA TRP A 33 -25.11 -14.22 -17.76
C TRP A 33 -23.77 -14.51 -17.09
N THR A 34 -23.54 -13.85 -15.97
CA THR A 34 -22.41 -14.10 -15.09
C THR A 34 -22.83 -14.83 -13.81
N MET A 35 -21.91 -15.57 -13.18
CA MET A 35 -22.19 -16.34 -11.95
C MET A 35 -21.84 -15.57 -10.68
N PHE A 36 -20.75 -14.79 -10.73
CA PHE A 36 -20.18 -14.08 -9.60
C PHE A 36 -19.95 -12.60 -9.93
N MET A 37 -20.15 -11.75 -8.93
CA MET A 37 -19.86 -10.34 -8.97
C MET A 37 -19.14 -9.96 -7.66
N GLU A 38 -17.81 -10.08 -7.65
CA GLU A 38 -17.01 -9.51 -6.57
C GLU A 38 -17.20 -8.00 -6.54
N GLN A 39 -17.72 -7.47 -5.44
CA GLN A 39 -17.91 -6.03 -5.31
C GLN A 39 -16.56 -5.30 -5.40
N PRO A 40 -16.44 -4.23 -6.22
CA PRO A 40 -15.26 -3.39 -6.21
C PRO A 40 -14.96 -2.88 -4.80
N CYS A 41 -13.72 -3.02 -4.36
CA CYS A 41 -13.24 -2.43 -3.11
C CYS A 41 -11.99 -1.60 -3.44
N CYS A 42 -11.78 -0.43 -2.86
CA CYS A 42 -12.48 0.21 -1.75
C CYS A 42 -12.67 1.72 -2.01
N SER A 43 -12.74 2.11 -3.29
CA SER A 43 -12.74 3.51 -3.74
C SER A 43 -14.10 4.19 -3.61
N GLY A 44 -15.20 3.43 -3.57
CA GLY A 44 -16.56 3.96 -3.52
C GLY A 44 -16.81 4.89 -2.32
N THR A 45 -17.41 6.04 -2.59
CA THR A 45 -18.07 6.87 -1.58
C THR A 45 -19.42 6.22 -1.26
N GLY A 46 -19.74 6.05 0.02
CA GLY A 46 -20.93 5.31 0.49
C GLY A 46 -22.27 5.98 0.14
N ASN A 47 -22.64 6.01 -1.14
CA ASN A 47 -23.91 6.52 -1.65
C ASN A 47 -24.78 5.44 -2.30
N HIS A 48 -24.65 4.19 -1.85
CA HIS A 48 -25.71 3.20 -2.10
C HIS A 48 -26.64 3.17 -0.89
N HIS A 49 -27.81 3.80 -1.05
CA HIS A 49 -28.95 3.70 -0.15
C HIS A 49 -29.44 2.25 -0.04
N VAL A 50 -28.76 1.42 0.74
CA VAL A 50 -29.28 0.13 1.21
C VAL A 50 -29.09 0.10 2.73
N ARG A 51 -30.14 0.55 3.44
CA ARG A 51 -30.20 0.80 4.90
C ARG A 51 -29.90 -0.40 5.83
N HIS A 52 -29.41 -1.54 5.32
CA HIS A 52 -29.29 -2.79 6.09
C HIS A 52 -27.91 -3.49 6.07
N HIS A 53 -26.89 -2.96 5.39
CA HIS A 53 -25.54 -3.54 5.44
C HIS A 53 -24.53 -2.62 6.13
N ARG A 54 -23.72 -3.20 7.03
CA ARG A 54 -22.60 -2.52 7.70
C ARG A 54 -21.58 -2.09 6.62
N ASP A 55 -21.26 -0.80 6.58
CA ASP A 55 -20.22 -0.31 5.68
C ASP A 55 -18.84 -0.80 6.14
N HIS A 56 -18.19 -1.58 5.28
CA HIS A 56 -16.87 -2.17 5.50
C HIS A 56 -15.71 -1.24 5.11
N VAL A 57 -16.05 -0.09 4.51
CA VAL A 57 -15.11 0.96 4.12
C VAL A 57 -15.66 2.29 4.62
N ARG A 58 -14.84 3.03 5.36
CA ARG A 58 -15.14 4.34 5.93
C ARG A 58 -14.11 5.35 5.45
N GLU A 59 -14.45 6.62 5.40
CA GLU A 59 -13.62 7.70 4.89
C GLU A 59 -13.70 8.94 5.78
N PHE A 60 -12.55 9.55 6.04
CA PHE A 60 -12.43 10.87 6.63
C PHE A 60 -11.61 11.76 5.68
N SER A 61 -12.16 12.92 5.32
CA SER A 61 -11.47 13.94 4.54
C SER A 61 -11.97 15.32 4.93
N CYS A 62 -11.04 16.27 5.01
CA CYS A 62 -11.27 17.69 5.22
C CYS A 62 -10.59 18.51 4.11
N GLY A 63 -10.39 17.89 2.94
CA GLY A 63 -9.65 18.45 1.81
C GLY A 63 -8.22 17.90 1.69
N MET A 64 -7.44 18.48 0.76
CA MET A 64 -6.04 18.12 0.54
C MET A 64 -5.16 18.67 1.67
N LEU A 65 -5.01 17.88 2.73
CA LEU A 65 -4.27 18.28 3.94
C LEU A 65 -3.05 17.40 4.22
N TYR A 66 -2.61 16.57 3.28
CA TYR A 66 -1.36 15.81 3.41
C TYR A 66 -1.32 14.95 4.69
N TYR A 67 -2.27 14.01 4.80
CA TYR A 67 -2.39 13.08 5.93
C TYR A 67 -1.24 12.05 5.92
N ARG A 68 -0.14 12.35 6.63
CA ARG A 68 1.14 11.61 6.48
C ARG A 68 1.71 11.01 7.75
N THR A 69 1.12 11.27 8.92
CA THR A 69 1.61 10.75 10.20
C THR A 69 0.46 10.14 10.98
N PHE A 70 0.61 8.87 11.38
CA PHE A 70 -0.34 8.18 12.23
C PHE A 70 0.26 7.87 13.60
N TYR A 71 -0.59 7.86 14.61
CA TYR A 71 -0.32 7.25 15.90
C TYR A 71 -1.62 6.60 16.41
N VAL A 72 -1.59 5.28 16.60
CA VAL A 72 -2.76 4.50 17.08
C VAL A 72 -2.68 4.37 18.61
N ASP A 73 -3.74 4.79 19.31
CA ASP A 73 -3.93 4.52 20.73
C ASP A 73 -5.20 3.69 20.93
N SER A 74 -5.03 2.37 20.92
CA SER A 74 -6.14 1.42 21.11
C SER A 74 -6.82 1.58 22.47
N LYS A 75 -6.06 1.94 23.52
CA LYS A 75 -6.61 2.09 24.90
C LYS A 75 -7.64 3.20 24.98
N ARG A 76 -7.54 4.21 24.11
CA ARG A 76 -8.45 5.36 24.05
C ARG A 76 -9.33 5.35 22.80
N ASP A 77 -9.39 4.24 22.07
CA ASP A 77 -10.09 4.08 20.79
C ASP A 77 -9.85 5.27 19.84
N SER A 78 -8.60 5.72 19.74
CA SER A 78 -8.24 6.96 19.04
C SER A 78 -7.13 6.73 18.00
N LEU A 79 -7.35 7.21 16.78
CA LEU A 79 -6.34 7.34 15.73
C LEU A 79 -5.94 8.81 15.61
N TYR A 80 -4.71 9.13 16.00
CA TYR A 80 -4.17 10.48 15.81
C TYR A 80 -3.56 10.62 14.42
N VAL A 81 -3.97 11.66 13.70
CA VAL A 81 -3.53 11.92 12.32
C VAL A 81 -2.88 13.29 12.21
N GLY A 82 -1.59 13.31 11.92
CA GLY A 82 -0.85 14.52 11.58
C GLY A 82 -1.06 14.90 10.12
N ALA A 83 -1.47 16.15 9.91
CA ALA A 83 -1.77 16.73 8.62
C ALA A 83 -1.10 18.12 8.49
N MET A 84 -1.42 18.85 7.43
CA MET A 84 -1.03 20.24 7.23
C MET A 84 -1.83 21.14 8.18
N ASP A 85 -1.09 21.89 9.00
CA ASP A 85 -1.53 22.81 10.06
C ASP A 85 -2.36 22.20 11.18
N ARG A 86 -2.59 20.88 11.17
CA ARG A 86 -3.58 20.24 12.03
C ARG A 86 -3.16 18.87 12.52
N VAL A 87 -3.64 18.52 13.71
CA VAL A 87 -3.68 17.15 14.23
C VAL A 87 -5.12 16.77 14.47
N TYR A 88 -5.55 15.63 13.93
CA TYR A 88 -6.87 15.08 14.16
C TYR A 88 -6.83 13.93 15.17
N ARG A 89 -7.90 13.76 15.94
CA ARG A 89 -8.15 12.60 16.80
C ARG A 89 -9.39 11.88 16.28
N LEU A 90 -9.20 10.94 15.38
CA LEU A 90 -10.28 10.19 14.78
C LEU A 90 -10.76 9.08 15.72
N ASN A 91 -12.05 8.79 15.70
CA ASN A 91 -12.60 7.60 16.36
C ASN A 91 -12.05 6.35 15.64
N LEU A 92 -11.30 5.51 16.36
CA LEU A 92 -10.63 4.35 15.79
C LEU A 92 -11.67 3.29 15.37
N SER A 93 -12.76 3.09 16.11
CA SER A 93 -13.82 2.15 15.72
C SER A 93 -14.51 2.54 14.40
N ASN A 94 -14.78 3.84 14.19
CA ASN A 94 -15.42 4.35 12.98
C ASN A 94 -15.00 5.79 12.67
N ILE A 95 -14.11 5.96 11.69
CA ILE A 95 -13.56 7.28 11.36
C ILE A 95 -14.60 8.27 10.81
N ASN A 96 -15.72 7.80 10.24
CA ASN A 96 -16.80 8.66 9.73
C ASN A 96 -17.48 9.47 10.84
N GLN A 97 -17.36 9.05 12.10
CA GLN A 97 -17.97 9.75 13.24
C GLN A 97 -17.17 10.98 13.67
N SER A 98 -15.96 11.13 13.14
CA SER A 98 -15.05 12.23 13.49
C SER A 98 -15.37 13.49 12.68
N SER A 99 -15.25 14.65 13.30
CA SER A 99 -15.51 15.96 12.70
C SER A 99 -14.20 16.72 12.43
N CYS A 100 -14.12 17.34 11.25
CA CYS A 100 -12.99 18.19 10.86
C CYS A 100 -12.72 19.37 11.82
N GLU A 101 -13.73 19.84 12.54
CA GLU A 101 -13.62 21.02 13.42
C GLU A 101 -13.47 20.63 14.89
N ARG A 102 -14.29 19.68 15.37
CA ARG A 102 -14.33 19.35 16.80
C ARG A 102 -13.20 18.44 17.22
N ASP A 103 -12.75 17.56 16.34
CA ASP A 103 -11.78 16.51 16.64
C ASP A 103 -10.38 16.87 16.13
N ALA A 104 -10.08 18.18 16.10
CA ALA A 104 -8.85 18.72 15.54
C ALA A 104 -8.19 19.75 16.48
N LEU A 105 -6.86 19.76 16.47
CA LEU A 105 -6.03 20.84 17.02
C LEU A 105 -5.33 21.57 15.88
N ASN A 106 -5.53 22.88 15.82
CA ASN A 106 -4.84 23.75 14.87
C ASN A 106 -3.46 24.14 15.41
N LEU A 107 -2.42 23.91 14.61
CA LEU A 107 -1.03 24.26 14.87
C LEU A 107 -0.51 25.07 13.68
N GLU A 108 -1.05 26.28 13.47
CA GLU A 108 -0.65 27.13 12.34
C GLU A 108 0.81 27.58 12.41
N PRO A 109 1.46 27.81 11.26
CA PRO A 109 2.86 28.19 11.20
C PRO A 109 3.10 29.59 11.78
N THR A 110 4.18 29.75 12.52
CA THR A 110 4.47 31.03 13.20
C THR A 110 5.04 32.14 12.30
N ASN A 111 5.69 31.80 11.18
CA ASN A 111 6.38 32.80 10.35
C ASN A 111 6.36 32.46 8.84
N VAL A 112 5.18 32.58 8.24
CA VAL A 112 4.97 32.30 6.80
C VAL A 112 5.77 33.24 5.91
N ALA A 113 5.74 34.56 6.20
CA ALA A 113 6.41 35.58 5.39
C ALA A 113 7.92 35.34 5.26
N SER A 114 8.59 34.94 6.35
CA SER A 114 10.03 34.62 6.30
C SER A 114 10.34 33.35 5.52
N CYS A 115 9.43 32.38 5.47
CA CYS A 115 9.60 31.19 4.65
C CYS A 115 9.44 31.53 3.16
N VAL A 116 8.41 32.32 2.81
CA VAL A 116 8.15 32.78 1.44
C VAL A 116 9.30 33.64 0.93
N SER A 117 9.88 34.51 1.78
CA SER A 117 11.04 35.33 1.40
C SER A 117 12.30 34.51 1.08
N LYS A 118 12.35 33.23 1.47
CA LYS A 118 13.41 32.27 1.11
C LYS A 118 13.11 31.50 -0.18
N GLY A 119 12.06 31.88 -0.92
CA GLY A 119 11.69 31.29 -2.22
C GLY A 119 10.89 29.99 -2.13
N LYS A 120 10.24 29.73 -0.99
CA LYS A 120 9.42 28.53 -0.75
C LYS A 120 7.94 28.81 -1.01
N SER A 121 7.17 27.78 -1.38
CA SER A 121 5.75 27.93 -1.71
C SER A 121 4.92 28.27 -0.47
N GLU A 122 4.05 29.28 -0.57
CA GLU A 122 3.20 29.71 0.54
C GLU A 122 2.18 28.64 0.93
N HIS A 123 1.58 27.97 -0.06
CA HIS A 123 0.46 27.05 0.13
C HIS A 123 0.86 25.64 0.56
N PHE A 124 2.15 25.27 0.48
CA PHE A 124 2.62 23.93 0.85
C PHE A 124 3.85 23.99 1.75
N ASP A 125 4.98 24.51 1.26
CA ASP A 125 6.25 24.52 2.02
C ASP A 125 6.16 25.37 3.30
N CYS A 126 5.52 26.53 3.21
CA CYS A 126 5.39 27.50 4.30
C CYS A 126 4.17 27.26 5.19
N ARG A 127 3.70 26.01 5.24
CA ARG A 127 2.68 25.51 6.18
C ARG A 127 3.34 24.68 7.27
N ASN A 128 2.61 24.36 8.33
CA ASN A 128 3.10 23.47 9.38
C ASN A 128 2.67 22.03 9.13
N HIS A 129 3.53 21.22 8.55
CA HIS A 129 3.24 19.81 8.34
C HIS A 129 3.63 19.00 9.57
N ILE A 130 2.66 18.35 10.20
CA ILE A 130 2.94 17.49 11.36
C ILE A 130 3.65 16.23 10.87
N ARG A 131 4.73 15.86 11.58
CA ARG A 131 5.66 14.78 11.18
C ARG A 131 5.95 13.80 12.30
N VAL A 132 5.73 14.18 13.55
CA VAL A 132 5.91 13.31 14.72
C VAL A 132 4.69 13.44 15.62
N ILE A 133 4.14 12.29 16.01
CA ILE A 133 3.15 12.15 17.09
C ILE A 133 3.60 10.95 17.92
N GLN A 134 3.86 11.14 19.21
CA GLN A 134 4.29 10.10 20.13
C GLN A 134 3.56 10.24 21.47
N SER A 135 3.21 9.13 22.10
CA SER A 135 2.67 9.13 23.46
C SER A 135 3.77 9.38 24.48
N MET A 136 3.46 10.18 25.50
CA MET A 136 4.30 10.40 26.67
C MET A 136 3.66 9.79 27.92
N GLY A 137 4.49 9.15 28.75
CA GLY A 137 4.11 8.51 30.00
C GLY A 137 3.05 7.41 29.80
N ASP A 138 1.91 7.58 30.46
CA ASP A 138 0.73 6.70 30.36
C ASP A 138 -0.17 6.99 29.15
N GLY A 139 0.28 7.87 28.25
CA GLY A 139 -0.48 8.36 27.09
C GLY A 139 -1.53 9.40 27.43
N SER A 140 -1.49 10.00 28.63
CA SER A 140 -2.28 11.20 28.94
C SER A 140 -1.84 12.42 28.12
N ARG A 141 -0.60 12.42 27.64
CA ARG A 141 -0.01 13.50 26.83
C ARG A 141 0.59 12.96 25.55
N LEU A 142 0.63 13.83 24.54
CA LEU A 142 1.24 13.58 23.24
C LEU A 142 2.37 14.58 23.01
N TYR A 143 3.52 14.07 22.59
CA TYR A 143 4.59 14.83 21.99
C TYR A 143 4.31 14.97 20.49
N ILE A 144 4.34 16.20 19.97
CA ILE A 144 4.02 16.52 18.57
C ILE A 144 5.12 17.42 18.00
N CYS A 145 5.58 17.14 16.78
CA CYS A 145 6.54 18.01 16.07
C CYS A 145 6.12 18.19 14.61
N GLY A 146 6.28 19.42 14.10
CA GLY A 146 5.95 19.78 12.72
C GLY A 146 6.95 20.74 12.09
N THR A 147 6.91 20.83 10.76
CA THR A 147 7.86 21.61 9.94
C THR A 147 7.78 23.12 10.21
N ASN A 148 6.60 23.60 10.62
CA ASN A 148 6.32 24.99 11.00
C ASN A 148 6.93 26.02 10.03
N ALA A 149 6.59 25.89 8.74
CA ALA A 149 7.09 26.75 7.66
C ALA A 149 8.62 26.82 7.60
N HIS A 150 9.27 25.65 7.44
CA HIS A 150 10.74 25.55 7.44
C HIS A 150 11.39 26.15 8.71
N ASN A 151 10.75 25.99 9.86
CA ASN A 151 11.28 26.34 11.17
C ASN A 151 10.75 25.36 12.23
N PRO A 152 11.24 24.11 12.24
CA PRO A 152 10.67 23.01 13.01
C PRO A 152 10.37 23.37 14.45
N LYS A 153 9.18 22.98 14.91
CA LYS A 153 8.68 23.30 16.25
C LYS A 153 7.98 22.08 16.84
N ASP A 154 8.11 21.93 18.15
CA ASP A 154 7.48 20.86 18.90
C ASP A 154 6.60 21.38 20.03
N TRP A 155 5.65 20.53 20.43
CA TRP A 155 4.62 20.79 21.42
C TRP A 155 4.38 19.54 22.27
N VAL A 156 3.91 19.77 23.49
CA VAL A 156 3.27 18.73 24.29
C VAL A 156 1.84 19.15 24.54
N VAL A 157 0.90 18.24 24.28
CA VAL A 157 -0.55 18.48 24.42
C VAL A 157 -1.19 17.32 25.17
N ASN A 158 -2.41 17.53 25.67
CA ASN A 158 -3.20 16.44 26.25
C ASN A 158 -3.70 15.49 25.14
N ALA A 159 -3.98 14.24 25.48
CA ALA A 159 -4.53 13.24 24.56
C ALA A 159 -5.86 13.65 23.92
N ASN A 160 -6.68 14.48 24.59
CA ASN A 160 -7.90 15.04 24.01
C ASN A 160 -7.65 16.23 23.04
N LEU A 161 -6.40 16.43 22.58
CA LEU A 161 -5.99 17.50 21.69
C LEU A 161 -6.19 18.93 22.24
N THR A 162 -6.10 19.09 23.56
CA THR A 162 -6.07 20.42 24.19
C THR A 162 -4.65 20.82 24.59
N HIS A 163 -4.34 22.12 24.52
CA HIS A 163 -3.10 22.65 25.07
C HIS A 163 -2.99 22.40 26.57
N LEU A 164 -1.76 22.21 27.05
CA LEU A 164 -1.49 22.18 28.49
C LEU A 164 -1.85 23.54 29.13
N SER A 165 -2.11 23.53 30.43
CA SER A 165 -2.29 24.77 31.20
C SER A 165 -1.07 25.67 31.05
N ARG A 166 -1.26 27.00 31.02
CA ARG A 166 -0.15 27.98 30.89
C ARG A 166 0.90 27.84 32.00
N ASN A 167 0.50 27.30 33.15
CA ASN A 167 1.40 27.07 34.28
C ASN A 167 2.17 25.74 34.18
N THR A 168 1.83 24.88 33.22
CA THR A 168 2.51 23.61 32.97
C THR A 168 3.59 23.82 31.92
N PHE A 169 4.82 24.01 32.39
CA PHE A 169 6.00 24.07 31.54
C PHE A 169 6.60 22.66 31.35
N VAL A 170 6.87 22.28 30.11
CA VAL A 170 7.62 21.06 29.80
C VAL A 170 9.02 21.46 29.30
N PRO A 171 10.09 21.13 30.05
CA PRO A 171 11.46 21.47 29.67
C PRO A 171 11.85 20.91 28.30
N GLY A 172 12.66 21.66 27.55
CA GLY A 172 13.19 21.22 26.26
C GLY A 172 12.23 21.27 25.07
N ILE A 173 11.00 21.78 25.27
CA ILE A 173 9.97 21.92 24.23
C ILE A 173 9.96 23.34 23.66
N GLY A 174 9.69 23.46 22.36
CA GLY A 174 9.50 24.71 21.61
C GLY A 174 10.40 24.86 20.39
N MET A 175 11.52 24.13 20.34
CA MET A 175 12.44 24.10 19.19
C MET A 175 12.50 22.67 18.64
N GLY A 176 12.05 22.47 17.40
CA GLY A 176 11.95 21.17 16.75
C GLY A 176 13.16 20.80 15.88
N ILE A 177 14.22 21.62 15.85
CA ILE A 177 15.42 21.36 15.06
C ILE A 177 16.01 20.00 15.45
N ALA A 178 16.34 19.19 14.43
CA ALA A 178 16.79 17.79 14.56
C ALA A 178 15.75 16.81 15.14
N LYS A 179 14.58 17.27 15.63
CA LYS A 179 13.48 16.44 16.15
C LYS A 179 12.48 16.06 15.06
N CYS A 180 12.23 16.98 14.13
CA CYS A 180 11.44 16.76 12.91
C CYS A 180 11.98 17.62 11.75
N PRO A 181 11.62 17.34 10.47
CA PRO A 181 12.26 17.95 9.32
C PRO A 181 11.83 19.40 9.08
N TYR A 182 12.64 20.16 8.36
CA TYR A 182 12.29 21.49 7.84
C TYR A 182 11.35 21.39 6.64
N ASP A 183 11.61 20.47 5.73
CA ASP A 183 10.91 20.35 4.46
C ASP A 183 9.80 19.28 4.56
N PRO A 184 8.56 19.59 4.14
CA PRO A 184 7.46 18.61 4.14
C PRO A 184 7.71 17.36 3.28
N ALA A 185 8.59 17.42 2.29
CA ALA A 185 8.91 16.29 1.42
C ALA A 185 9.99 15.35 1.99
N ASP A 186 10.64 15.70 3.09
CA ASP A 186 11.68 14.87 3.68
C ASP A 186 11.10 13.63 4.38
N ASN A 187 11.75 12.49 4.17
CA ASN A 187 11.46 11.25 4.89
C ASN A 187 12.24 11.23 6.20
N SER A 188 11.52 11.37 7.31
CA SER A 188 12.06 11.38 8.67
C SER A 188 11.40 10.30 9.53
N THR A 189 12.05 9.93 10.63
CA THR A 189 11.50 9.02 11.65
C THR A 189 11.77 9.56 13.04
N ALA A 190 10.92 9.21 14.01
CA ALA A 190 11.19 9.47 15.42
C ALA A 190 10.48 8.46 16.32
N VAL A 191 11.05 8.20 17.49
CA VAL A 191 10.48 7.35 18.53
C VAL A 191 10.75 7.97 19.90
N TRP A 192 9.72 8.01 20.75
CA TRP A 192 9.84 8.47 22.13
C TRP A 192 10.20 7.30 23.03
N VAL A 193 11.31 7.42 23.77
CA VAL A 193 11.82 6.36 24.65
C VAL A 193 11.68 6.82 26.09
N GLU A 194 10.81 6.14 26.84
CA GLU A 194 10.55 6.44 28.24
C GLU A 194 11.64 5.94 29.19
N ARG A 195 12.21 4.76 28.91
CA ARG A 195 13.12 4.05 29.83
C ARG A 195 14.36 3.48 29.16
N GLY A 196 15.41 3.31 29.96
CA GLY A 196 16.72 2.75 29.56
C GLY A 196 17.75 3.79 29.09
N ASN A 197 17.35 5.06 28.99
CA ASN A 197 18.26 6.18 28.75
C ASN A 197 19.09 6.49 30.02
N PRO A 198 20.15 7.32 29.93
CA PRO A 198 20.90 7.80 31.08
C PRO A 198 20.00 8.45 32.13
N GLY A 199 20.17 8.06 33.39
CA GLY A 199 19.32 8.49 34.51
C GLY A 199 17.87 8.01 34.44
N ASP A 200 17.56 7.05 33.55
CA ASP A 200 16.20 6.58 33.23
C ASP A 200 15.24 7.72 32.85
N LEU A 201 15.78 8.74 32.17
CA LEU A 201 15.04 9.93 31.75
C LEU A 201 14.43 9.74 30.35
N PRO A 202 13.23 10.27 30.09
CA PRO A 202 12.61 10.14 28.78
C PRO A 202 13.32 11.03 27.75
N GLY A 203 13.31 10.60 26.48
CA GLY A 203 13.91 11.35 25.40
C GLY A 203 13.40 10.93 24.02
N LEU A 204 13.39 11.88 23.09
CA LEU A 204 13.05 11.61 21.70
C LEU A 204 14.33 11.21 20.94
N TYR A 205 14.24 10.11 20.20
CA TYR A 205 15.21 9.70 19.21
C TYR A 205 14.65 10.00 17.81
N SER A 206 15.42 10.62 16.94
CA SER A 206 14.97 11.06 15.62
C SER A 206 16.02 10.88 14.54
N GLY A 207 15.57 10.58 13.32
CA GLY A 207 16.37 10.60 12.10
C GLY A 207 15.75 11.59 11.13
N THR A 208 16.44 12.69 10.84
CA THR A 208 15.89 13.77 10.01
C THR A 208 16.99 14.66 9.40
N ASN A 209 16.60 15.72 8.72
CA ASN A 209 17.49 16.81 8.29
C ASN A 209 17.37 18.00 9.24
N ALA A 210 18.48 18.42 9.83
CA ALA A 210 18.54 19.47 10.85
C ALA A 210 18.76 20.88 10.28
N GLU A 211 18.84 21.03 8.96
CA GLU A 211 19.11 22.33 8.34
C GLU A 211 18.22 22.61 7.12
N PHE A 212 17.90 23.89 6.90
CA PHE A 212 17.09 24.37 5.79
C PHE A 212 17.64 24.00 4.41
N THR A 213 18.98 24.02 4.25
CA THR A 213 19.69 23.71 3.01
C THR A 213 19.74 22.21 2.70
N LYS A 214 19.25 21.37 3.62
CA LYS A 214 19.32 19.91 3.60
C LYS A 214 20.73 19.32 3.70
N ALA A 215 21.74 20.11 4.07
CA ALA A 215 23.12 19.64 4.16
C ALA A 215 23.44 18.84 5.43
N ASP A 216 22.62 18.96 6.49
CA ASP A 216 22.89 18.38 7.81
C ASP A 216 21.89 17.26 8.16
N THR A 217 22.07 16.08 7.55
CA THR A 217 21.30 14.88 7.92
C THR A 217 21.82 14.27 9.21
N VAL A 218 20.92 13.91 10.13
CA VAL A 218 21.29 13.54 11.50
C VAL A 218 20.43 12.40 12.05
N ILE A 219 21.07 11.49 12.80
CA ILE A 219 20.40 10.68 13.81
C ILE A 219 20.69 11.31 15.18
N PHE A 220 19.65 11.64 15.92
CA PHE A 220 19.68 12.54 17.06
C PHE A 220 18.93 11.96 18.27
N ARG A 221 19.35 12.35 19.48
CA ARG A 221 18.56 12.22 20.71
C ARG A 221 18.55 13.57 21.42
N THR A 222 17.38 13.97 21.89
CA THR A 222 17.19 15.23 22.60
C THR A 222 18.03 15.32 23.88
N ASP A 223 18.25 16.54 24.34
CA ASP A 223 18.63 16.78 25.74
C ASP A 223 17.69 16.02 26.67
N LEU A 224 18.23 15.39 27.71
CA LEU A 224 17.46 14.66 28.70
C LEU A 224 17.23 15.54 29.91
N TYR A 225 15.95 15.78 30.19
CA TYR A 225 15.51 16.62 31.30
C TYR A 225 14.86 15.76 32.37
N ASN A 226 15.15 16.08 33.62
CA ASN A 226 14.31 15.66 34.71
C ASN A 226 13.01 16.48 34.66
N LEU A 227 11.92 15.86 34.20
CA LEU A 227 10.64 16.54 34.00
C LEU A 227 10.00 17.07 35.30
N THR A 228 10.43 16.58 36.47
CA THR A 228 9.94 17.02 37.78
C THR A 228 10.70 18.26 38.27
N THR A 229 12.03 18.27 38.14
CA THR A 229 12.87 19.39 38.62
C THR A 229 13.10 20.46 37.56
N GLY A 230 12.84 20.16 36.29
CA GLY A 230 13.09 21.04 35.16
C GLY A 230 14.56 21.11 34.71
N ARG A 231 15.46 20.38 35.36
CA ARG A 231 16.90 20.46 35.10
C ARG A 231 17.31 19.60 33.90
N LYS A 232 18.22 20.12 33.09
CA LYS A 232 18.91 19.34 32.05
C LYS A 232 19.99 18.50 32.73
N GLU A 233 19.86 17.19 32.64
CA GLU A 233 20.80 16.22 33.26
C GLU A 233 21.82 15.72 32.24
N PHE A 234 21.40 15.45 31.00
CA PHE A 234 22.29 15.02 29.93
C PHE A 234 22.08 15.84 28.65
N SER A 235 23.17 16.14 27.96
CA SER A 235 23.12 16.84 26.67
C SER A 235 22.70 15.91 25.54
N PHE A 236 22.17 16.50 24.46
CA PHE A 236 21.77 15.82 23.24
C PHE A 236 22.91 15.00 22.63
N LYS A 237 22.55 13.99 21.85
CA LYS A 237 23.50 13.17 21.08
C LYS A 237 23.17 13.23 19.60
N ARG A 238 24.20 13.21 18.74
CA ARG A 238 24.03 13.28 17.29
C ARG A 238 25.08 12.51 16.51
N THR A 239 24.77 12.11 15.29
CA THR A 239 25.78 11.62 14.34
C THR A 239 26.79 12.73 13.99
N LEU A 240 27.98 12.31 13.55
CA LEU A 240 29.05 13.25 13.21
C LEU A 240 28.63 14.13 12.02
N LYS A 241 28.78 15.44 12.17
CA LYS A 241 28.34 16.41 11.15
C LYS A 241 29.25 16.33 9.93
N TYR A 242 28.65 16.32 8.73
CA TYR A 242 29.35 16.34 7.44
C TYR A 242 30.28 15.14 7.17
N ASP A 243 30.09 14.02 7.87
CA ASP A 243 30.82 12.78 7.60
C ASP A 243 29.93 11.79 6.83
N SER A 244 30.23 11.60 5.54
CA SER A 244 29.47 10.72 4.65
C SER A 244 29.61 9.23 5.01
N LYS A 245 30.63 8.82 5.77
CA LYS A 245 30.73 7.43 6.26
C LYS A 245 29.62 7.15 7.26
N TRP A 246 29.21 8.17 8.02
CA TRP A 246 28.10 8.06 8.99
C TRP A 246 26.75 8.11 8.29
N LEU A 247 26.48 9.18 7.55
CA LEU A 247 25.23 9.34 6.80
C LEU A 247 25.49 10.08 5.48
N ASP A 248 25.01 9.53 4.35
CA ASP A 248 25.10 10.20 3.05
C ASP A 248 23.73 10.29 2.35
N LYS A 249 23.05 11.43 2.54
CA LYS A 249 21.71 11.73 2.02
C LYS A 249 20.67 10.63 2.38
N PRO A 250 20.53 10.26 3.67
CA PRO A 250 19.56 9.26 4.10
C PRO A 250 18.12 9.70 3.88
N ASN A 251 17.26 8.74 3.55
CA ASN A 251 15.81 8.81 3.64
C ASN A 251 15.35 7.81 4.70
N PHE A 252 14.81 8.30 5.82
CA PHE A 252 14.43 7.46 6.95
C PHE A 252 13.04 6.85 6.75
N VAL A 253 12.88 5.58 7.12
CA VAL A 253 11.63 4.82 6.91
C VAL A 253 11.03 4.27 8.20
N GLY A 254 11.77 4.26 9.31
CA GLY A 254 11.26 3.87 10.63
C GLY A 254 12.34 3.81 11.70
N SER A 255 11.92 3.82 12.96
CA SER A 255 12.79 3.69 14.15
C SER A 255 12.06 2.97 15.27
N PHE A 256 12.75 2.10 16.00
CA PHE A 256 12.15 1.26 17.04
C PHE A 256 13.01 1.23 18.30
N ASP A 257 12.33 1.31 19.44
CA ASP A 257 12.89 1.04 20.77
C ASP A 257 12.88 -0.48 21.01
N ILE A 258 14.06 -1.12 21.15
CA ILE A 258 14.19 -2.57 21.35
C ILE A 258 15.29 -2.86 22.37
N GLY A 259 14.89 -3.37 23.55
CA GLY A 259 15.82 -3.73 24.62
C GLY A 259 16.68 -2.53 25.06
N ASP A 260 18.01 -2.69 24.98
CA ASP A 260 18.99 -1.66 25.32
C ASP A 260 19.32 -0.71 24.17
N TYR A 261 18.67 -0.88 23.01
CA TYR A 261 19.01 -0.21 21.77
C TYR A 261 17.85 0.61 21.21
N VAL A 262 18.20 1.57 20.36
CA VAL A 262 17.28 2.17 19.39
C VAL A 262 17.79 1.85 17.99
N LEU A 263 16.92 1.28 17.17
CA LEU A 263 17.19 0.92 15.79
C LEU A 263 16.63 1.99 14.85
N PHE A 264 17.36 2.29 13.77
CA PHE A 264 16.96 3.21 12.72
C PHE A 264 17.07 2.54 11.35
N PHE A 265 16.03 2.65 10.54
CA PHE A 265 15.98 2.09 9.20
C PHE A 265 15.89 3.20 8.17
N PHE A 266 16.76 3.15 7.15
CA PHE A 266 16.83 4.18 6.11
C PHE A 266 17.50 3.65 4.85
N ARG A 267 17.35 4.37 3.75
CA ARG A 267 18.17 4.20 2.53
C ARG A 267 19.07 5.40 2.33
N GLU A 268 20.29 5.21 1.87
CA GLU A 268 21.28 6.27 1.66
C GLU A 268 22.18 5.96 0.46
N THR A 269 23.01 6.91 0.04
CA THR A 269 24.03 6.68 -0.99
C THR A 269 25.06 5.65 -0.49
N ALA A 270 25.34 4.63 -1.30
CA ALA A 270 26.28 3.56 -0.96
C ALA A 270 27.74 4.00 -1.19
N VAL A 271 28.34 4.62 -0.16
CA VAL A 271 29.74 5.10 -0.21
C VAL A 271 30.72 3.97 -0.52
N GLU A 272 30.44 2.74 -0.05
CA GLU A 272 31.27 1.56 -0.31
C GLU A 272 31.20 1.06 -1.77
N TYR A 273 30.25 1.56 -2.56
CA TYR A 273 30.05 1.18 -3.95
C TYR A 273 30.50 2.24 -4.95
N ILE A 274 30.95 3.42 -4.50
CA ILE A 274 31.30 4.57 -5.37
C ILE A 274 32.33 4.21 -6.45
N ASN A 275 33.31 3.37 -6.13
CA ASN A 275 34.34 2.93 -7.09
C ASN A 275 33.80 2.03 -8.21
N CYS A 276 32.61 1.45 -8.02
CA CYS A 276 31.92 0.59 -8.98
C CYS A 276 30.75 1.30 -9.69
N GLY A 277 30.24 2.40 -9.11
CA GLY A 277 29.12 3.17 -9.64
C GLY A 277 28.35 3.92 -8.56
N LYS A 278 27.22 4.52 -8.95
CA LYS A 278 26.29 5.14 -7.99
C LYS A 278 25.16 4.17 -7.67
N SER A 279 24.98 3.86 -6.39
CA SER A 279 23.89 3.02 -5.91
C SER A 279 23.37 3.58 -4.58
N VAL A 280 22.10 3.29 -4.29
CA VAL A 280 21.47 3.56 -3.00
C VAL A 280 21.37 2.22 -2.27
N TYR A 281 21.74 2.15 -1.00
CA TYR A 281 21.58 0.95 -0.18
C TYR A 281 20.70 1.21 1.03
N SER A 282 19.98 0.15 1.41
CA SER A 282 19.19 0.09 2.64
C SER A 282 20.05 -0.25 3.84
N ARG A 283 19.80 0.41 4.96
CA ARG A 283 20.56 0.32 6.19
C ARG A 283 19.65 0.07 7.39
N VAL A 284 20.18 -0.69 8.33
CA VAL A 284 19.78 -0.64 9.73
C VAL A 284 20.95 -0.07 10.52
N ALA A 285 20.68 0.95 11.34
CA ALA A 285 21.62 1.48 12.30
C ALA A 285 21.14 1.25 13.72
N ARG A 286 22.09 1.21 14.66
CA ARG A 286 21.86 0.94 16.08
C ARG A 286 22.66 1.91 16.93
N VAL A 287 22.05 2.37 18.02
CA VAL A 287 22.71 3.09 19.12
C VAL A 287 22.28 2.49 20.45
N CYS A 288 23.15 2.55 21.45
CA CYS A 288 22.80 2.18 22.82
C CYS A 288 22.01 3.31 23.49
N LYS A 289 20.95 2.97 24.22
CA LYS A 289 20.16 3.97 24.95
C LYS A 289 21.00 4.72 25.98
N LYS A 290 21.87 4.01 26.70
CA LYS A 290 22.77 4.55 27.74
C LYS A 290 23.93 5.40 27.22
N ASP A 291 24.06 5.61 25.91
CA ASP A 291 25.17 6.38 25.33
C ASP A 291 25.16 7.83 25.83
N THR A 292 26.26 8.26 26.45
CA THR A 292 26.52 9.62 26.94
C THR A 292 27.56 10.35 26.09
N GLY A 293 28.04 9.75 25.00
CA GLY A 293 29.16 10.24 24.19
C GLY A 293 30.52 9.93 24.82
N GLY A 294 31.59 10.43 24.20
CA GLY A 294 32.94 10.32 24.77
C GLY A 294 33.33 11.53 25.61
N LYS A 295 34.34 11.41 26.47
CA LYS A 295 34.74 12.48 27.38
C LYS A 295 35.29 13.73 26.68
N ASN A 296 36.25 13.52 25.77
CA ASN A 296 36.91 14.60 25.01
C ASN A 296 36.54 14.52 23.52
N ILE A 297 36.75 13.35 22.93
CA ILE A 297 36.39 13.03 21.54
C ILE A 297 34.92 12.59 21.55
N LEU A 298 34.12 13.04 20.57
CA LEU A 298 32.72 12.66 20.44
C LEU A 298 31.83 13.07 21.64
N SER A 299 32.12 14.18 22.32
CA SER A 299 31.36 14.62 23.51
C SER A 299 29.89 14.90 23.26
N GLN A 300 29.51 15.37 22.06
CA GLN A 300 28.12 15.52 21.64
C GLN A 300 27.70 14.49 20.59
N ASN A 301 28.57 13.52 20.30
CA ASN A 301 28.33 12.51 19.29
C ASN A 301 28.07 11.14 19.91
N TRP A 302 27.48 10.24 19.13
CA TRP A 302 27.30 8.85 19.54
C TRP A 302 28.65 8.14 19.69
N ALA A 303 28.86 7.46 20.81
CA ALA A 303 30.00 6.57 21.03
C ALA A 303 29.69 5.11 20.66
N THR A 304 28.43 4.81 20.30
CA THR A 304 27.94 3.44 20.03
C THR A 304 27.25 3.26 18.67
N TYR A 305 27.29 4.29 17.80
CA TYR A 305 26.63 4.24 16.50
C TYR A 305 27.29 3.25 15.54
N LEU A 306 26.50 2.30 15.03
CA LEU A 306 26.88 1.39 13.95
C LEU A 306 25.75 1.26 12.94
N LYS A 307 26.09 0.96 11.68
CA LYS A 307 25.13 0.62 10.61
C LYS A 307 25.56 -0.59 9.80
N ALA A 308 24.60 -1.36 9.30
CA ALA A 308 24.81 -2.51 8.43
C ALA A 308 23.89 -2.42 7.21
N ARG A 309 24.30 -3.04 6.09
CA ARG A 309 23.46 -3.16 4.88
C ARG A 309 22.33 -4.15 5.14
N LEU A 310 21.10 -3.84 4.75
CA LEU A 310 20.00 -4.80 4.68
C LEU A 310 20.01 -5.48 3.30
N ASN A 311 20.01 -6.82 3.28
CA ASN A 311 19.96 -7.58 2.06
C ASN A 311 18.54 -8.09 1.79
N CYS A 312 17.87 -7.57 0.76
CA CYS A 312 16.64 -8.11 0.21
C CYS A 312 16.89 -8.47 -1.26
N SER A 313 16.93 -9.77 -1.58
CA SER A 313 17.34 -10.23 -2.91
C SER A 313 16.71 -11.55 -3.30
N ILE A 314 16.44 -11.76 -4.59
CA ILE A 314 16.09 -13.07 -5.12
C ILE A 314 17.37 -13.93 -5.18
N PRO A 315 17.36 -15.18 -4.68
CA PRO A 315 18.52 -16.05 -4.71
C PRO A 315 18.90 -16.45 -6.14
N GLY A 316 20.18 -16.73 -6.36
CA GLY A 316 20.78 -17.15 -7.62
C GLY A 316 22.30 -16.96 -7.58
N GLU A 317 23.02 -17.48 -8.58
CA GLU A 317 24.48 -17.23 -8.70
C GLU A 317 24.79 -15.73 -8.73
N PHE A 318 23.89 -14.95 -9.34
CA PHE A 318 23.88 -13.50 -9.32
C PHE A 318 22.58 -13.01 -8.66
N PRO A 319 22.59 -12.71 -7.35
CA PRO A 319 21.39 -12.29 -6.66
C PRO A 319 20.80 -11.00 -7.25
N PHE A 320 19.47 -10.96 -7.40
CA PHE A 320 18.78 -9.75 -7.83
C PHE A 320 18.36 -8.92 -6.62
N TYR A 321 18.99 -7.77 -6.40
CA TYR A 321 18.79 -6.94 -5.21
C TYR A 321 17.69 -5.89 -5.37
N PHE A 322 16.83 -5.79 -4.36
CA PHE A 322 15.93 -4.65 -4.15
C PHE A 322 16.59 -3.72 -3.12
N ASN A 323 17.33 -2.73 -3.61
CA ASN A 323 18.26 -1.98 -2.76
C ASN A 323 17.62 -0.84 -1.96
N GLU A 324 16.43 -0.35 -2.32
CA GLU A 324 15.83 0.87 -1.75
C GLU A 324 14.63 0.55 -0.84
N ILE A 325 14.84 0.55 0.48
CA ILE A 325 13.78 0.37 1.48
C ILE A 325 12.81 1.56 1.47
N GLN A 326 11.51 1.30 1.47
CA GLN A 326 10.45 2.31 1.46
C GLN A 326 9.68 2.40 2.79
N SER A 327 9.47 1.26 3.45
CA SER A 327 8.81 1.16 4.75
C SER A 327 9.33 -0.03 5.53
N ILE A 328 9.31 0.07 6.85
CA ILE A 328 9.61 -1.02 7.79
C ILE A 328 8.46 -1.09 8.81
N TYR A 329 8.06 -2.29 9.17
CA TYR A 329 6.99 -2.53 10.14
C TYR A 329 7.40 -3.59 11.15
N LYS A 330 6.97 -3.41 12.40
CA LYS A 330 7.17 -4.34 13.49
C LYS A 330 5.81 -4.64 14.10
N VAL A 331 5.46 -5.92 14.20
CA VAL A 331 4.16 -6.31 14.79
C VAL A 331 4.15 -5.90 16.27
N PRO A 332 3.11 -5.21 16.77
CA PRO A 332 3.00 -4.89 18.20
C PRO A 332 3.08 -6.14 19.08
N GLY A 333 3.93 -6.11 20.10
CA GLY A 333 4.17 -7.25 20.99
C GLY A 333 5.19 -8.28 20.48
N ASP A 334 5.69 -8.13 19.25
CA ASP A 334 6.79 -8.94 18.72
C ASP A 334 8.00 -8.03 18.43
N ASP A 335 9.04 -8.14 19.26
CA ASP A 335 10.28 -7.35 19.13
C ASP A 335 11.39 -8.10 18.39
N THR A 336 11.08 -9.30 17.88
CA THR A 336 12.08 -10.20 17.28
C THR A 336 12.17 -10.11 15.77
N LYS A 337 11.16 -9.52 15.10
CA LYS A 337 11.02 -9.57 13.64
C LYS A 337 10.56 -8.25 13.04
N PHE A 338 11.17 -7.89 11.91
CA PHE A 338 10.92 -6.66 11.16
C PHE A 338 10.58 -6.99 9.70
N TYR A 339 9.59 -6.31 9.15
CA TYR A 339 9.07 -6.55 7.80
C TYR A 339 9.22 -5.29 6.95
N GLY A 340 9.99 -5.39 5.86
CA GLY A 340 10.34 -4.23 5.03
C GLY A 340 9.86 -4.37 3.59
N THR A 341 9.46 -3.25 2.99
CA THR A 341 9.24 -3.12 1.55
C THR A 341 10.46 -2.49 0.90
N PHE A 342 10.91 -3.07 -0.21
CA PHE A 342 12.08 -2.64 -0.95
C PHE A 342 11.75 -2.48 -2.41
N THR A 343 12.36 -1.51 -3.08
CA THR A 343 12.23 -1.28 -4.51
C THR A 343 13.58 -1.41 -5.20
N THR A 344 13.53 -1.66 -6.50
CA THR A 344 14.64 -1.35 -7.40
C THR A 344 14.80 0.17 -7.56
N SER A 345 15.86 0.60 -8.24
CA SER A 345 16.01 2.00 -8.60
C SER A 345 14.94 2.44 -9.60
N THR A 346 14.40 3.65 -9.43
CA THR A 346 13.30 4.19 -10.23
C THR A 346 13.64 4.39 -11.72
N ASN A 347 14.92 4.49 -12.07
CA ASN A 347 15.37 4.70 -13.45
C ASN A 347 15.56 3.40 -14.25
N GLY A 348 15.34 2.23 -13.63
CA GLY A 348 15.61 0.92 -14.23
C GLY A 348 14.36 0.06 -14.33
N LEU A 349 14.56 -1.27 -14.23
CA LEU A 349 13.47 -2.24 -14.17
C LEU A 349 12.66 -2.01 -12.90
N MET A 350 11.40 -1.59 -13.05
CA MET A 350 10.50 -1.35 -11.92
C MET A 350 10.15 -2.67 -11.23
N GLY A 351 10.36 -2.72 -9.93
CA GLY A 351 10.00 -3.88 -9.14
C GLY A 351 10.09 -3.60 -7.65
N SER A 352 9.27 -4.33 -6.89
CA SER A 352 9.27 -4.29 -5.43
C SER A 352 9.30 -5.67 -4.83
N ALA A 353 9.80 -5.75 -3.60
CA ALA A 353 9.80 -6.94 -2.79
C ALA A 353 9.44 -6.64 -1.33
N ILE A 354 8.97 -7.67 -0.63
CA ILE A 354 8.77 -7.70 0.82
C ILE A 354 9.77 -8.70 1.37
N CYS A 355 10.60 -8.27 2.32
CA CYS A 355 11.55 -9.11 3.03
C CYS A 355 11.34 -8.99 4.53
N SER A 356 11.64 -10.06 5.28
CA SER A 356 11.63 -10.05 6.74
C SER A 356 13.03 -10.28 7.30
N PHE A 357 13.31 -9.67 8.44
CA PHE A 357 14.60 -9.71 9.13
C PHE A 357 14.38 -10.01 10.61
N THR A 358 15.18 -10.90 11.17
CA THR A 358 15.15 -11.16 12.61
C THR A 358 16.08 -10.22 13.36
N LEU A 359 15.78 -9.98 14.63
CA LEU A 359 16.66 -9.24 15.53
C LEU A 359 18.01 -9.97 15.69
N ASP A 360 18.01 -11.30 15.68
CA ASP A 360 19.22 -12.11 15.82
C ASP A 360 20.18 -11.92 14.63
N ASP A 361 19.68 -11.92 13.39
CA ASP A 361 20.49 -11.65 12.20
C ASP A 361 21.06 -10.22 12.22
N ILE A 362 20.28 -9.25 12.70
CA ILE A 362 20.73 -7.87 12.89
C ILE A 362 21.86 -7.82 13.93
N GLN A 363 21.70 -8.49 15.07
CA GLN A 363 22.72 -8.56 16.12
C GLN A 363 23.99 -9.29 15.65
N GLN A 364 23.83 -10.35 14.86
CA GLN A 364 24.94 -11.09 14.27
C GLN A 364 25.78 -10.20 13.35
N ALA A 365 25.14 -9.38 12.51
CA ALA A 365 25.85 -8.42 11.66
C ALA A 365 26.63 -7.38 12.48
N PHE A 366 26.03 -6.83 13.55
CA PHE A 366 26.72 -5.88 14.46
C PHE A 366 27.83 -6.53 15.30
N SER A 367 27.79 -7.84 15.46
CA SER A 367 28.84 -8.63 16.12
C SER A 367 29.93 -9.09 15.16
N GLY A 368 29.71 -8.91 13.85
CA GLY A 368 30.61 -9.32 12.77
C GLY A 368 31.85 -8.41 12.59
N LYS A 369 32.45 -8.49 11.41
CA LYS A 369 33.63 -7.66 11.07
C LYS A 369 33.21 -6.25 10.70
N PHE A 370 34.06 -5.27 11.01
CA PHE A 370 33.90 -3.90 10.54
C PHE A 370 34.40 -3.76 9.10
N LYS A 371 33.87 -2.78 8.37
CA LYS A 371 34.34 -2.43 7.03
C LYS A 371 35.26 -1.21 7.10
N GLU A 372 36.47 -1.30 6.56
CA GLU A 372 37.47 -0.23 6.55
C GLU A 372 37.73 0.26 5.12
N GLN A 373 37.93 1.57 5.00
CA GLN A 373 38.54 2.19 3.84
C GLN A 373 39.76 2.98 4.32
N ALA A 374 40.96 2.42 4.10
CA ALA A 374 42.21 2.95 4.65
C ALA A 374 42.56 4.35 4.11
N SER A 375 42.31 4.60 2.83
CA SER A 375 42.43 5.90 2.18
C SER A 375 41.28 6.12 1.19
N SER A 376 41.06 7.34 0.73
CA SER A 376 39.97 7.65 -0.22
C SER A 376 40.02 6.85 -1.52
N SER A 377 41.21 6.42 -1.96
CA SER A 377 41.42 5.58 -3.14
C SER A 377 41.51 4.08 -2.85
N SER A 378 41.50 3.67 -1.58
CA SER A 378 41.58 2.25 -1.20
C SER A 378 40.23 1.55 -1.42
N ALA A 379 40.31 0.24 -1.67
CA ALA A 379 39.13 -0.63 -1.62
C ALA A 379 38.58 -0.73 -0.19
N TRP A 380 37.28 -1.04 -0.11
CA TRP A 380 36.60 -1.32 1.16
C TRP A 380 36.84 -2.79 1.54
N LEU A 381 37.51 -3.03 2.67
CA LEU A 381 37.94 -4.36 3.10
C LEU A 381 37.50 -4.65 4.55
N PRO A 382 37.32 -5.94 4.91
CA PRO A 382 37.00 -6.33 6.27
C PRO A 382 38.19 -6.11 7.23
N VAL A 383 37.91 -5.57 8.41
CA VAL A 383 38.89 -5.45 9.50
C VAL A 383 39.05 -6.81 10.20
N LEU A 384 40.30 -7.21 10.43
CA LEU A 384 40.64 -8.40 11.20
C LEU A 384 40.31 -8.20 12.69
N SER A 385 39.78 -9.24 13.34
CA SER A 385 39.31 -9.15 14.73
C SER A 385 40.40 -8.74 15.73
N ASN A 386 41.67 -9.08 15.48
CA ASN A 386 42.80 -8.69 16.33
C ASN A 386 43.19 -7.21 16.22
N ARG A 387 42.64 -6.46 15.26
CA ARG A 387 42.82 -5.01 15.12
C ARG A 387 41.65 -4.21 15.72
N VAL A 388 40.61 -4.89 16.21
CA VAL A 388 39.48 -4.25 16.89
C VAL A 388 39.88 -4.02 18.35
N PRO A 389 39.74 -2.79 18.87
CA PRO A 389 40.09 -2.48 20.27
C PRO A 389 39.04 -3.05 21.25
N GLU A 390 39.43 -3.17 22.51
CA GLU A 390 38.54 -3.57 23.61
C GLU A 390 38.29 -2.41 24.60
N PRO A 391 37.07 -2.24 25.14
CA PRO A 391 35.84 -3.01 24.83
C PRO A 391 35.41 -2.85 23.38
N ARG A 392 34.83 -3.91 22.79
CA ARG A 392 34.37 -3.91 21.39
C ARG A 392 33.52 -2.65 21.07
N PRO A 393 33.91 -1.85 20.06
CA PRO A 393 33.14 -0.68 19.62
C PRO A 393 31.67 -1.00 19.32
N GLY A 394 30.76 -0.14 19.81
CA GLY A 394 29.31 -0.28 19.60
C GLY A 394 28.59 -1.24 20.56
N THR A 395 29.28 -1.76 21.57
CA THR A 395 28.66 -2.46 22.71
C THR A 395 28.16 -1.46 23.76
N CYS A 396 27.09 -1.81 24.47
CA CYS A 396 26.55 -0.94 25.51
C CYS A 396 27.32 -1.10 26.81
N VAL A 397 27.94 -0.01 27.25
CA VAL A 397 28.56 0.12 28.56
C VAL A 397 27.72 1.03 29.46
N ASN A 398 27.98 1.02 30.77
CA ASN A 398 27.23 1.88 31.70
C ASN A 398 27.52 3.37 31.51
N ASP A 399 28.77 3.72 31.19
CA ASP A 399 29.19 5.10 30.94
C ASP A 399 30.21 5.15 29.80
N THR A 400 29.79 5.68 28.66
CA THR A 400 30.64 5.75 27.46
C THR A 400 31.75 6.80 27.57
N GLU A 401 31.67 7.73 28.53
CA GLU A 401 32.75 8.68 28.78
C GLU A 401 34.02 8.01 29.34
N THR A 402 33.88 6.80 29.88
CA THR A 402 35.00 6.01 30.40
C THR A 402 35.71 5.16 29.35
N LEU A 403 35.19 5.12 28.11
CA LEU A 403 35.79 4.34 27.03
C LEU A 403 37.16 4.89 26.62
N PRO A 404 38.13 4.00 26.31
CA PRO A 404 39.43 4.43 25.79
C PRO A 404 39.31 5.22 24.48
N ASP A 405 40.16 6.24 24.29
CA ASP A 405 40.22 7.02 23.05
C ASP A 405 40.48 6.15 21.81
N THR A 406 41.15 4.99 21.97
CA THR A 406 41.35 4.03 20.88
C THR A 406 40.03 3.44 20.37
N VAL A 407 39.08 3.14 21.26
CA VAL A 407 37.74 2.66 20.92
C VAL A 407 36.93 3.76 20.24
N LEU A 408 36.96 4.99 20.78
CA LEU A 408 36.24 6.14 20.23
C LEU A 408 36.76 6.54 18.84
N ASN A 409 38.08 6.52 18.64
CA ASN A 409 38.68 6.80 17.32
C ASN A 409 38.37 5.69 16.30
N PHE A 410 38.32 4.44 16.75
CA PHE A 410 37.95 3.31 15.90
C PHE A 410 36.51 3.44 15.41
N ILE A 411 35.54 3.59 16.32
CA ILE A 411 34.12 3.67 15.93
C ILE A 411 33.82 4.89 15.06
N ARG A 412 34.53 6.01 15.30
CA ARG A 412 34.42 7.22 14.48
C ARG A 412 34.73 6.98 13.01
N SER A 413 35.72 6.14 12.74
CA SER A 413 36.22 5.85 11.39
C SER A 413 35.59 4.59 10.77
N HIS A 414 34.97 3.73 11.58
CA HIS A 414 34.40 2.43 11.20
C HIS A 414 32.91 2.27 11.59
N PRO A 415 32.01 3.18 11.19
CA PRO A 415 30.59 3.04 11.52
C PRO A 415 29.87 1.92 10.74
N LEU A 416 30.46 1.43 9.64
CA LEU A 416 29.84 0.46 8.73
C LEU A 416 30.33 -0.97 9.02
N MET A 417 29.39 -1.91 9.17
CA MET A 417 29.68 -3.34 9.26
C MET A 417 29.97 -3.93 7.88
N ASP A 418 30.85 -4.93 7.82
CA ASP A 418 31.19 -5.62 6.57
C ASP A 418 30.08 -6.57 6.11
N SER A 419 29.53 -7.34 7.05
CA SER A 419 28.42 -8.25 6.80
C SER A 419 27.12 -7.48 6.57
N ALA A 420 26.36 -7.89 5.55
CA ALA A 420 24.97 -7.49 5.39
C ALA A 420 24.06 -8.36 6.27
N VAL A 421 22.95 -7.77 6.74
CA VAL A 421 21.88 -8.49 7.41
C VAL A 421 21.10 -9.26 6.35
N MET A 422 21.11 -10.58 6.43
CA MET A 422 20.35 -11.45 5.52
C MET A 422 18.86 -11.41 5.87
N HIS A 423 18.01 -11.51 4.85
CA HIS A 423 16.58 -11.73 5.03
C HIS A 423 16.30 -13.21 5.33
N GLU A 424 15.20 -13.49 6.00
CA GLU A 424 14.81 -14.87 6.33
C GLU A 424 14.53 -15.71 5.07
N HIS A 425 14.75 -17.02 5.18
CA HIS A 425 14.42 -18.03 4.17
C HIS A 425 15.16 -17.89 2.82
N GLU A 426 16.22 -17.09 2.75
CA GLU A 426 17.08 -16.89 1.56
C GLU A 426 16.33 -16.39 0.30
N LYS A 427 15.07 -15.98 0.44
CA LYS A 427 14.26 -15.39 -0.62
C LYS A 427 13.30 -14.33 -0.06
N PRO A 428 12.88 -13.33 -0.86
CA PRO A 428 11.85 -12.41 -0.43
C PRO A 428 10.54 -13.13 -0.16
N VAL A 429 9.78 -12.65 0.83
CA VAL A 429 8.43 -13.14 1.13
C VAL A 429 7.56 -13.01 -0.11
N PHE A 430 7.59 -11.86 -0.79
CA PHE A 430 6.85 -11.63 -2.03
C PHE A 430 7.59 -10.62 -2.89
N PHE A 431 7.52 -10.75 -4.21
CA PHE A 431 8.03 -9.74 -5.13
C PHE A 431 7.12 -9.60 -6.35
N LYS A 432 7.11 -8.41 -6.94
CA LYS A 432 6.29 -8.11 -8.12
C LYS A 432 6.99 -7.09 -9.01
N ARG A 433 6.95 -7.32 -10.32
CA ARG A 433 7.43 -6.39 -11.36
C ARG A 433 6.40 -5.28 -11.58
N ASP A 434 6.87 -4.14 -12.05
CA ASP A 434 6.04 -3.02 -12.50
C ASP A 434 5.11 -2.44 -11.42
N VAL A 435 5.47 -2.61 -10.15
CA VAL A 435 4.75 -2.07 -9.00
C VAL A 435 5.76 -1.50 -8.01
N PHE A 436 5.49 -0.30 -7.48
CA PHE A 436 6.23 0.28 -6.37
C PHE A 436 5.44 0.22 -5.06
N PHE A 437 5.92 -0.59 -4.12
CA PHE A 437 5.41 -0.59 -2.76
C PHE A 437 5.91 0.63 -1.99
N THR A 438 5.03 1.27 -1.23
CA THR A 438 5.34 2.47 -0.44
C THR A 438 5.29 2.21 1.05
N ARG A 439 4.22 1.56 1.54
CA ARG A 439 3.95 1.32 2.96
C ARG A 439 3.55 -0.12 3.21
N LEU A 440 3.80 -0.61 4.41
CA LEU A 440 3.52 -1.99 4.80
C LEU A 440 3.00 -2.04 6.24
N VAL A 441 1.97 -2.85 6.45
CA VAL A 441 1.58 -3.33 7.78
C VAL A 441 1.35 -4.85 7.73
N VAL A 442 1.50 -5.51 8.87
CA VAL A 442 1.46 -6.97 8.97
C VAL A 442 0.54 -7.40 10.11
N ASP A 443 -0.27 -8.41 9.87
CA ASP A 443 -1.08 -9.11 10.87
C ASP A 443 -0.64 -10.57 11.01
N LYS A 444 -0.75 -11.11 12.22
CA LYS A 444 -0.46 -12.52 12.53
C LYS A 444 -1.73 -13.20 13.03
N ILE A 445 -2.15 -14.23 12.31
CA ILE A 445 -3.41 -14.95 12.53
C ILE A 445 -3.08 -16.40 12.89
N LYS A 446 -3.81 -16.94 13.86
CA LYS A 446 -3.79 -18.36 14.19
C LYS A 446 -5.15 -18.95 13.88
N VAL A 447 -5.19 -20.03 13.14
CA VAL A 447 -6.42 -20.71 12.75
C VAL A 447 -6.35 -22.16 13.20
N ASP A 448 -7.37 -22.62 13.91
CA ASP A 448 -7.53 -24.03 14.27
C ASP A 448 -8.35 -24.74 13.19
N ILE A 449 -7.71 -25.63 12.45
CA ILE A 449 -8.33 -26.47 11.43
C ILE A 449 -8.23 -27.92 11.90
N GLY A 450 -9.35 -28.49 12.36
CA GLY A 450 -9.41 -29.90 12.74
C GLY A 450 -8.49 -30.30 13.91
N GLY A 451 -8.16 -29.37 14.81
CA GLY A 451 -7.25 -29.58 15.94
C GLY A 451 -5.79 -29.26 15.66
N ALA A 452 -5.42 -28.90 14.42
CA ALA A 452 -4.11 -28.38 14.06
C ALA A 452 -4.15 -26.85 14.01
N VAL A 453 -3.27 -26.20 14.78
CA VAL A 453 -3.12 -24.74 14.77
C VAL A 453 -2.17 -24.33 13.67
N LEU A 454 -2.69 -23.64 12.66
CA LEU A 454 -1.93 -23.07 11.56
C LEU A 454 -1.67 -21.58 11.81
N ASP A 455 -0.42 -21.16 11.64
CA ASP A 455 0.00 -19.77 11.78
C ASP A 455 0.14 -19.13 10.39
N TYR A 456 -0.59 -18.05 10.16
CA TYR A 456 -0.54 -17.24 8.94
C TYR A 456 -0.02 -15.84 9.23
N THR A 457 0.85 -15.33 8.35
CA THR A 457 1.27 -13.92 8.36
C THR A 457 0.66 -13.23 7.15
N VAL A 458 -0.13 -12.18 7.38
CA VAL A 458 -0.82 -11.42 6.33
C VAL A 458 -0.20 -10.04 6.19
N TYR A 459 0.22 -9.71 4.97
CA TYR A 459 0.87 -8.46 4.61
C TYR A 459 -0.10 -7.58 3.82
N TYR A 460 -0.19 -6.31 4.19
CA TYR A 460 -0.92 -5.29 3.45
C TYR A 460 0.07 -4.25 2.94
N ALA A 461 0.42 -4.35 1.65
CA ALA A 461 1.42 -3.50 1.01
C ALA A 461 0.74 -2.42 0.13
N GLY A 462 0.86 -1.16 0.53
CA GLY A 462 0.37 -0.01 -0.21
C GLY A 462 1.26 0.35 -1.40
N THR A 463 0.70 0.97 -2.43
CA THR A 463 1.42 1.40 -3.64
C THR A 463 1.35 2.91 -3.89
N ASN A 464 2.23 3.37 -4.77
CA ASN A 464 2.22 4.73 -5.31
C ASN A 464 1.00 5.03 -6.21
N GLU A 465 0.20 4.02 -6.57
CA GLU A 465 -1.03 4.19 -7.37
C GLU A 465 -2.31 4.16 -6.53
N GLY A 466 -2.20 4.03 -5.20
CA GLY A 466 -3.36 4.00 -4.32
C GLY A 466 -3.97 2.61 -4.08
N ARG A 467 -3.23 1.55 -4.40
CA ARG A 467 -3.68 0.17 -4.23
C ARG A 467 -3.03 -0.49 -3.01
N VAL A 468 -3.73 -1.41 -2.37
CA VAL A 468 -3.21 -2.27 -1.30
C VAL A 468 -3.20 -3.72 -1.78
N HIS A 469 -2.02 -4.33 -1.82
CA HIS A 469 -1.86 -5.75 -2.09
C HIS A 469 -1.94 -6.53 -0.77
N LYS A 470 -2.86 -7.49 -0.70
CA LYS A 470 -3.01 -8.42 0.43
C LYS A 470 -2.28 -9.72 0.10
N ILE A 471 -1.21 -10.03 0.82
CA ILE A 471 -0.41 -11.26 0.64
C ILE A 471 -0.51 -12.09 1.91
N VAL A 472 -0.61 -13.41 1.79
CA VAL A 472 -0.48 -14.33 2.93
C VAL A 472 0.77 -15.17 2.79
N GLU A 473 1.43 -15.42 3.91
CA GLU A 473 2.55 -16.35 4.08
C GLU A 473 2.17 -17.43 5.10
N TRP A 474 2.58 -18.67 4.81
CA TRP A 474 2.44 -19.81 5.71
C TRP A 474 3.67 -20.71 5.62
N GLN A 475 3.85 -21.55 6.64
CA GLN A 475 4.88 -22.60 6.66
C GLN A 475 4.38 -23.85 5.94
N ARG A 476 5.22 -24.46 5.11
CA ARG A 476 4.97 -25.79 4.52
C ARG A 476 5.73 -26.85 5.32
N ASP A 477 5.15 -28.03 5.45
CA ASP A 477 5.72 -29.16 6.21
C ASP A 477 7.09 -29.64 5.68
N THR A 478 7.40 -29.38 4.40
CA THR A 478 8.55 -29.97 3.71
C THR A 478 9.55 -28.97 3.12
N ASP A 479 9.25 -27.67 3.03
CA ASP A 479 10.05 -26.77 2.17
C ASP A 479 9.95 -25.26 2.52
N GLY A 480 10.09 -24.94 3.80
CA GLY A 480 10.15 -23.55 4.28
C GLY A 480 8.85 -22.77 4.11
N THR A 481 8.95 -21.46 3.86
CA THR A 481 7.77 -20.60 3.70
C THR A 481 7.28 -20.50 2.26
N SER A 482 5.97 -20.33 2.14
CA SER A 482 5.29 -20.02 0.89
C SER A 482 4.38 -18.83 1.06
N SER A 483 4.20 -18.07 -0.02
CA SER A 483 3.34 -16.91 -0.02
C SER A 483 2.52 -16.82 -1.31
N ILE A 484 1.38 -16.14 -1.23
CA ILE A 484 0.53 -15.87 -2.39
C ILE A 484 -0.15 -14.52 -2.26
N LEU A 485 -0.34 -13.84 -3.40
CA LEU A 485 -1.17 -12.63 -3.49
C LEU A 485 -2.64 -13.03 -3.44
N LEU A 486 -3.32 -12.68 -2.35
CA LEU A 486 -4.73 -13.00 -2.12
C LEU A 486 -5.67 -12.02 -2.80
N ASP A 487 -5.43 -10.72 -2.67
CA ASP A 487 -6.32 -9.70 -3.20
C ASP A 487 -5.59 -8.37 -3.46
N VAL A 488 -6.23 -7.50 -4.24
CA VAL A 488 -5.76 -6.13 -4.49
C VAL A 488 -6.92 -5.16 -4.30
N PHE A 489 -6.82 -4.31 -3.28
CA PHE A 489 -7.81 -3.28 -2.99
C PHE A 489 -7.43 -1.97 -3.67
N ASP A 490 -8.38 -1.33 -4.35
CA ASP A 490 -8.19 -0.01 -4.92
C ASP A 490 -8.70 1.05 -3.93
N VAL A 491 -7.84 1.50 -3.00
CA VAL A 491 -8.23 2.23 -1.79
C VAL A 491 -8.30 3.73 -2.03
N THR A 492 -7.30 4.29 -2.71
CA THR A 492 -7.20 5.72 -3.06
C THR A 492 -6.76 5.89 -4.52
N PRO A 493 -7.61 5.54 -5.51
CA PRO A 493 -7.18 5.43 -6.91
C PRO A 493 -6.49 6.69 -7.44
N GLY A 494 -5.26 6.54 -7.95
CA GLY A 494 -4.47 7.65 -8.48
C GLY A 494 -3.81 8.55 -7.41
N GLU A 495 -4.03 8.27 -6.13
CA GLU A 495 -3.42 8.98 -5.01
C GLU A 495 -2.44 8.03 -4.29
N PRO A 496 -1.12 8.35 -4.24
CA PRO A 496 -0.13 7.50 -3.56
C PRO A 496 -0.45 7.28 -2.09
N ILE A 497 -0.28 6.05 -1.61
CA ILE A 497 -0.44 5.74 -0.19
C ILE A 497 0.75 6.29 0.60
N GLN A 498 0.47 7.22 1.51
CA GLN A 498 1.47 7.98 2.27
C GLN A 498 1.77 7.38 3.64
N VAL A 499 0.79 6.79 4.33
CA VAL A 499 0.95 6.11 5.62
C VAL A 499 -0.14 5.04 5.79
N MET A 500 0.19 3.96 6.49
CA MET A 500 -0.72 2.86 6.81
C MET A 500 -0.54 2.45 8.27
N GLU A 501 -1.64 2.08 8.92
CA GLU A 501 -1.65 1.47 10.25
C GLU A 501 -2.70 0.38 10.35
N ILE A 502 -2.55 -0.52 11.32
CA ILE A 502 -3.49 -1.64 11.54
C ILE A 502 -3.92 -1.71 13.01
N SER A 503 -5.22 -1.89 13.24
CA SER A 503 -5.76 -2.18 14.57
C SER A 503 -6.29 -3.61 14.62
N LYS A 504 -5.64 -4.44 15.44
CA LYS A 504 -6.07 -5.81 15.70
C LYS A 504 -7.38 -5.87 16.49
N GLU A 505 -7.56 -4.94 17.43
CA GLU A 505 -8.76 -4.85 18.28
C GLU A 505 -10.00 -4.52 17.45
N ASN A 506 -9.90 -3.49 16.60
CA ASN A 506 -11.01 -3.06 15.73
C ASN A 506 -11.06 -3.83 14.40
N LYS A 507 -10.12 -4.76 14.16
CA LYS A 507 -9.98 -5.55 12.93
C LYS A 507 -10.06 -4.69 11.67
N ALA A 508 -9.30 -3.59 11.65
CA ALA A 508 -9.34 -2.62 10.56
C ALA A 508 -7.94 -2.12 10.16
N LEU A 509 -7.80 -1.87 8.86
CA LEU A 509 -6.67 -1.23 8.21
C LEU A 509 -6.99 0.25 8.00
N TYR A 510 -6.05 1.14 8.35
CA TYR A 510 -6.13 2.58 8.09
C TYR A 510 -5.10 2.96 7.05
N VAL A 511 -5.52 3.67 6.02
CA VAL A 511 -4.70 4.06 4.87
C VAL A 511 -4.92 5.53 4.60
N ALA A 512 -3.85 6.31 4.45
CA ALA A 512 -3.97 7.71 4.09
C ALA A 512 -3.24 8.05 2.79
N SER A 513 -3.87 8.94 2.03
CA SER A 513 -3.27 9.69 0.93
C SER A 513 -3.11 11.16 1.33
N ASP A 514 -2.69 12.00 0.39
CA ASP A 514 -2.66 13.45 0.64
C ASP A 514 -4.06 14.08 0.76
N TYR A 515 -5.13 13.37 0.38
CA TYR A 515 -6.51 13.89 0.32
C TYR A 515 -7.46 13.29 1.35
N ARG A 516 -7.21 12.06 1.82
CA ARG A 516 -8.18 11.34 2.66
C ARG A 516 -7.53 10.26 3.50
N VAL A 517 -8.25 9.87 4.55
CA VAL A 517 -8.00 8.67 5.36
C VAL A 517 -9.12 7.68 5.08
N LYS A 518 -8.77 6.44 4.71
CA LYS A 518 -9.68 5.31 4.53
C LYS A 518 -9.48 4.32 5.67
N GLN A 519 -10.59 3.80 6.20
CA GLN A 519 -10.60 2.66 7.11
C GLN A 519 -11.27 1.49 6.39
N VAL A 520 -10.57 0.36 6.30
CA VAL A 520 -11.01 -0.85 5.58
C VAL A 520 -11.03 -2.01 6.58
N ASP A 521 -12.16 -2.70 6.70
CA ASP A 521 -12.25 -3.87 7.57
C ASP A 521 -11.31 -5.00 7.06
N LEU A 522 -10.61 -5.69 7.96
CA LEU A 522 -9.74 -6.82 7.60
C LEU A 522 -10.55 -8.05 7.16
N VAL A 523 -11.75 -8.20 7.72
CA VAL A 523 -12.65 -9.34 7.53
C VAL A 523 -13.85 -8.92 6.68
N MET A 524 -13.73 -9.05 5.36
CA MET A 524 -14.77 -8.71 4.40
C MET A 524 -15.46 -9.94 3.78
N CYS A 525 -15.35 -11.11 4.41
CA CYS A 525 -15.73 -12.42 3.86
C CYS A 525 -17.06 -12.42 3.09
N ASN A 526 -18.16 -12.07 3.75
CA ASN A 526 -19.50 -12.09 3.16
C ASN A 526 -19.70 -11.03 2.06
N ARG A 527 -19.02 -9.88 2.18
CA ARG A 527 -19.18 -8.77 1.22
C ARG A 527 -18.29 -8.93 -0.02
N ARG A 528 -17.06 -9.41 0.17
CA ARG A 528 -16.02 -9.48 -0.86
C ARG A 528 -16.09 -10.78 -1.66
N TYR A 529 -16.39 -11.90 -1.00
CA TYR A 529 -16.35 -13.23 -1.62
C TYR A 529 -17.74 -13.85 -1.69
N ASP A 530 -18.27 -13.94 -2.90
CA ASP A 530 -19.55 -14.56 -3.23
C ASP A 530 -19.41 -15.99 -3.78
N ASN A 531 -18.19 -16.53 -3.75
CA ASN A 531 -17.84 -17.84 -4.28
C ASN A 531 -16.88 -18.58 -3.35
N CYS A 532 -16.99 -19.92 -3.33
CA CYS A 532 -16.19 -20.78 -2.48
C CYS A 532 -14.70 -20.59 -2.73
N LEU A 533 -14.26 -20.58 -3.98
CA LEU A 533 -12.84 -20.59 -4.34
C LEU A 533 -12.08 -19.39 -3.74
N ARG A 534 -12.63 -18.19 -3.86
CA ARG A 534 -12.01 -16.99 -3.28
C ARG A 534 -12.10 -16.98 -1.76
N CYS A 535 -13.22 -17.48 -1.21
CA CYS A 535 -13.46 -17.53 0.22
C CYS A 535 -12.48 -18.43 0.98
N VAL A 536 -12.22 -19.64 0.46
CA VAL A 536 -11.39 -20.64 1.16
C VAL A 536 -9.91 -20.28 1.22
N HIS A 537 -9.43 -19.41 0.32
CA HIS A 537 -8.03 -18.98 0.29
C HIS A 537 -7.72 -17.81 1.23
N ASP A 538 -8.73 -17.10 1.75
CA ASP A 538 -8.50 -15.98 2.67
C ASP A 538 -8.46 -16.49 4.13
N PRO A 539 -7.35 -16.32 4.87
CA PRO A 539 -7.20 -16.87 6.22
C PRO A 539 -8.20 -16.30 7.24
N TYR A 540 -8.84 -15.17 6.95
CA TYR A 540 -9.90 -14.62 7.81
C TYR A 540 -11.28 -15.25 7.56
N CYS A 541 -11.44 -16.02 6.48
CA CYS A 541 -12.73 -16.45 5.96
C CYS A 541 -12.86 -17.97 5.86
N GLY A 542 -14.10 -18.46 5.89
CA GLY A 542 -14.44 -19.84 5.62
C GLY A 542 -15.74 -19.94 4.85
N TRP A 543 -15.84 -20.92 3.96
CA TRP A 543 -17.02 -21.15 3.15
C TRP A 543 -18.01 -22.06 3.87
N ASP A 544 -19.25 -21.58 4.03
CA ASP A 544 -20.36 -22.38 4.53
C ASP A 544 -21.09 -22.99 3.33
N LYS A 545 -20.91 -24.31 3.16
CA LYS A 545 -21.52 -25.06 2.07
C LYS A 545 -23.05 -25.12 2.17
N ASP A 546 -23.60 -25.17 3.38
CA ASP A 546 -25.04 -25.34 3.59
C ASP A 546 -25.80 -24.06 3.26
N SER A 547 -25.23 -22.90 3.64
CA SER A 547 -25.81 -21.60 3.31
C SER A 547 -25.28 -20.99 2.00
N ASN A 548 -24.27 -21.58 1.38
CA ASN A 548 -23.63 -21.12 0.14
C ASN A 548 -23.15 -19.65 0.25
N VAL A 549 -22.54 -19.31 1.39
CA VAL A 549 -22.09 -17.95 1.73
C VAL A 549 -20.70 -17.99 2.38
N CYS A 550 -19.86 -17.01 2.06
CA CYS A 550 -18.59 -16.82 2.74
C CYS A 550 -18.77 -16.11 4.09
N LYS A 551 -18.20 -16.65 5.16
CA LYS A 551 -18.32 -16.12 6.53
C LYS A 551 -16.94 -15.92 7.16
N PRO A 552 -16.81 -15.12 8.24
CA PRO A 552 -15.61 -15.16 9.07
C PRO A 552 -15.32 -16.60 9.49
N TYR A 553 -14.05 -17.00 9.46
CA TYR A 553 -13.68 -18.38 9.74
C TYR A 553 -14.18 -18.84 11.13
N SER A 554 -14.77 -20.03 11.16
CA SER A 554 -15.12 -20.77 12.36
C SER A 554 -14.97 -22.27 12.08
N PRO A 555 -14.68 -23.11 13.09
CA PRO A 555 -14.60 -24.55 12.91
C PRO A 555 -15.84 -25.12 12.21
N GLY A 556 -15.63 -25.97 11.21
CA GLY A 556 -16.68 -26.55 10.37
C GLY A 556 -16.91 -25.84 9.03
N LEU A 557 -16.34 -24.65 8.83
CA LEU A 557 -16.32 -23.99 7.51
C LEU A 557 -15.15 -24.51 6.67
N LEU A 558 -15.32 -24.55 5.34
CA LEU A 558 -14.25 -24.94 4.43
C LEU A 558 -13.20 -23.80 4.35
N GLN A 559 -11.92 -24.14 4.45
CA GLN A 559 -10.79 -23.23 4.26
C GLN A 559 -9.58 -24.02 3.75
N ASP A 560 -8.86 -23.48 2.76
CA ASP A 560 -7.64 -24.06 2.18
C ASP A 560 -6.72 -22.96 1.64
N VAL A 561 -6.05 -22.25 2.55
CA VAL A 561 -5.12 -21.15 2.21
C VAL A 561 -3.90 -21.67 1.44
N SER A 562 -3.45 -22.89 1.74
CA SER A 562 -2.26 -23.49 1.13
C SER A 562 -2.50 -24.05 -0.28
N ASN A 563 -3.76 -24.08 -0.74
CA ASN A 563 -4.21 -24.71 -1.98
C ASN A 563 -3.77 -26.19 -2.06
N SER A 564 -3.92 -26.90 -0.94
CA SER A 564 -3.53 -28.29 -0.78
C SER A 564 -4.58 -29.26 -1.31
N THR A 565 -5.85 -28.84 -1.34
CA THR A 565 -7.01 -29.68 -1.68
C THR A 565 -7.82 -29.00 -2.80
N VAL A 566 -7.45 -29.37 -4.04
CA VAL A 566 -7.92 -28.72 -5.28
C VAL A 566 -9.45 -28.79 -5.48
N ASP A 567 -10.10 -29.82 -4.93
CA ASP A 567 -11.52 -30.15 -5.11
C ASP A 567 -12.42 -29.68 -3.94
N VAL A 568 -11.90 -28.91 -2.97
CA VAL A 568 -12.65 -28.41 -1.80
C VAL A 568 -13.94 -27.72 -2.19
N CYS A 569 -13.93 -26.98 -3.30
CA CYS A 569 -15.07 -26.18 -3.75
C CYS A 569 -15.97 -26.87 -4.78
N ASP A 570 -15.61 -28.05 -5.31
CA ASP A 570 -16.34 -28.69 -6.42
C ASP A 570 -17.81 -28.95 -6.08
N SER A 571 -18.06 -29.39 -4.84
CA SER A 571 -19.42 -29.65 -4.35
C SER A 571 -20.23 -28.39 -4.05
N SER A 572 -19.59 -27.21 -4.01
CA SER A 572 -20.22 -25.90 -3.82
C SER A 572 -20.51 -25.20 -5.15
N VAL A 573 -20.04 -25.73 -6.29
CA VAL A 573 -20.31 -25.16 -7.61
C VAL A 573 -21.74 -25.47 -8.04
N VAL A 574 -22.61 -24.45 -7.95
CA VAL A 574 -24.00 -24.56 -8.40
C VAL A 574 -24.07 -24.59 -9.92
N LYS A 575 -24.86 -25.52 -10.47
CA LYS A 575 -25.12 -25.62 -11.91
C LYS A 575 -26.22 -24.65 -12.32
N LYS A 576 -25.87 -23.54 -12.97
CA LYS A 576 -26.84 -22.53 -13.43
C LYS A 576 -27.56 -23.01 -14.70
N LYS A 577 -28.88 -23.14 -14.64
CA LYS A 577 -29.70 -23.54 -15.80
C LYS A 577 -29.93 -22.34 -16.71
N MET A 578 -29.66 -22.51 -18.00
CA MET A 578 -29.82 -21.49 -19.03
C MET A 578 -30.79 -21.99 -20.10
N ILE A 579 -31.75 -21.16 -20.49
CA ILE A 579 -32.64 -21.43 -21.63
C ILE A 579 -32.31 -20.40 -22.70
N VAL A 580 -31.97 -20.87 -23.91
CA VAL A 580 -31.61 -20.00 -25.03
C VAL A 580 -32.41 -20.43 -26.24
N THR A 581 -32.92 -19.48 -27.02
CA THR A 581 -33.64 -19.84 -28.25
C THR A 581 -32.67 -20.18 -29.37
N TRP A 582 -33.08 -21.08 -30.25
CA TRP A 582 -32.29 -21.43 -31.44
C TRP A 582 -31.86 -20.18 -32.22
N GLY A 583 -30.60 -20.14 -32.66
CA GLY A 583 -30.00 -19.06 -33.44
C GLY A 583 -29.52 -17.84 -32.65
N GLN A 584 -29.89 -17.68 -31.38
CA GLN A 584 -29.37 -16.59 -30.55
C GLN A 584 -27.91 -16.80 -30.15
N SER A 585 -27.24 -15.72 -29.75
CA SER A 585 -25.92 -15.81 -29.13
C SER A 585 -26.05 -15.83 -27.60
N LEU A 586 -25.22 -16.63 -26.94
CA LEU A 586 -25.20 -16.81 -25.49
C LEU A 586 -23.83 -16.42 -24.93
N HIS A 587 -23.81 -15.64 -23.85
CA HIS A 587 -22.59 -15.35 -23.11
C HIS A 587 -22.61 -16.04 -21.74
N LEU A 588 -21.57 -16.84 -21.47
CA LEU A 588 -21.33 -17.57 -20.22
C LEU A 588 -20.03 -17.06 -19.58
N GLY A 589 -20.10 -16.46 -18.39
CA GLY A 589 -18.90 -16.00 -17.67
C GLY A 589 -18.95 -16.32 -16.19
N CYS A 590 -17.90 -16.88 -15.59
CA CYS A 590 -17.91 -17.10 -14.15
C CYS A 590 -17.98 -15.78 -13.38
N PHE A 591 -17.15 -14.80 -13.74
CA PHE A 591 -17.13 -13.49 -13.10
C PHE A 591 -17.65 -12.42 -14.07
N LEU A 592 -18.37 -11.42 -13.55
CA LEU A 592 -18.67 -10.21 -14.32
C LEU A 592 -17.39 -9.46 -14.69
N LYS A 593 -16.46 -9.39 -13.73
CA LYS A 593 -15.10 -8.89 -13.91
C LYS A 593 -14.15 -9.80 -13.14
N MET A 594 -13.16 -10.34 -13.82
CA MET A 594 -12.19 -11.25 -13.24
C MET A 594 -11.41 -10.54 -12.13
N PRO A 595 -11.27 -11.14 -10.93
CA PRO A 595 -10.42 -10.58 -9.90
C PRO A 595 -8.99 -10.41 -10.43
N ALA A 596 -8.36 -9.27 -10.17
CA ALA A 596 -7.05 -8.93 -10.75
C ALA A 596 -5.96 -9.97 -10.47
N VAL A 597 -6.07 -10.68 -9.34
CA VAL A 597 -5.15 -11.76 -8.94
C VAL A 597 -5.31 -13.04 -9.75
N LEU A 598 -6.46 -13.23 -10.41
CA LEU A 598 -6.75 -14.39 -11.24
C LEU A 598 -6.60 -14.11 -12.75
N ALA A 599 -6.40 -12.84 -13.15
CA ALA A 599 -6.37 -12.44 -14.56
C ALA A 599 -5.22 -13.08 -15.37
N SER A 600 -4.14 -13.53 -14.71
CA SER A 600 -3.04 -14.24 -15.36
C SER A 600 -3.18 -15.76 -15.35
N GLN A 601 -4.26 -16.30 -14.77
CA GLN A 601 -4.48 -17.75 -14.66
C GLN A 601 -5.03 -18.30 -15.98
N THR A 602 -4.72 -19.56 -16.28
CA THR A 602 -5.19 -20.21 -17.49
C THR A 602 -6.60 -20.75 -17.29
N ILE A 603 -7.54 -20.25 -18.10
CA ILE A 603 -8.94 -20.68 -18.10
C ILE A 603 -9.19 -21.65 -19.24
N THR A 604 -9.95 -22.71 -18.98
CA THR A 604 -10.35 -23.69 -20.00
C THR A 604 -11.82 -24.04 -19.86
N TRP A 605 -12.56 -23.93 -20.95
CA TRP A 605 -13.95 -24.36 -21.04
C TRP A 605 -14.08 -25.77 -21.61
N TYR A 606 -14.96 -26.57 -21.00
CA TYR A 606 -15.35 -27.90 -21.46
C TYR A 606 -16.85 -27.94 -21.75
N HIS A 607 -17.23 -28.58 -22.84
CA HIS A 607 -18.62 -28.87 -23.16
C HIS A 607 -18.89 -30.37 -23.03
N TYR A 608 -19.99 -30.70 -22.36
CA TYR A 608 -20.52 -32.04 -22.15
C TYR A 608 -21.80 -32.17 -22.96
N SER A 609 -21.64 -32.58 -24.22
CA SER A 609 -22.75 -32.86 -25.13
C SER A 609 -23.21 -34.31 -25.02
N LYS A 610 -24.46 -34.59 -25.39
CA LYS A 610 -24.98 -35.97 -25.44
C LYS A 610 -24.21 -36.87 -26.41
N GLU A 611 -23.71 -36.30 -27.51
CA GLU A 611 -23.08 -37.07 -28.59
C GLU A 611 -21.57 -37.30 -28.37
N LYS A 612 -20.83 -36.25 -27.97
CA LYS A 612 -19.37 -36.28 -27.88
C LYS A 612 -18.84 -36.48 -26.47
N GLY A 613 -19.72 -36.60 -25.47
CA GLY A 613 -19.32 -36.57 -24.07
C GLY A 613 -18.61 -35.25 -23.74
N ARG A 614 -17.57 -35.32 -22.88
CA ARG A 614 -16.74 -34.18 -22.48
C ARG A 614 -15.67 -33.89 -23.54
N TYR A 615 -15.62 -32.66 -24.04
CA TYR A 615 -14.51 -32.19 -24.86
C TYR A 615 -14.12 -30.75 -24.52
N LYS A 616 -12.84 -30.43 -24.73
CA LYS A 616 -12.32 -29.06 -24.56
C LYS A 616 -12.83 -28.18 -25.70
N ILE A 617 -13.36 -27.01 -25.38
CA ILE A 617 -13.80 -26.04 -26.38
C ILE A 617 -12.58 -25.44 -27.06
N GLN A 618 -12.63 -25.40 -28.39
CA GLN A 618 -11.65 -24.71 -29.22
C GLN A 618 -12.27 -23.42 -29.72
N TYR A 619 -11.63 -22.29 -29.43
CA TYR A 619 -12.12 -20.98 -29.85
C TYR A 619 -12.04 -20.82 -31.36
N ARG A 620 -13.13 -20.32 -31.93
CA ARG A 620 -13.27 -20.08 -33.36
C ARG A 620 -14.09 -18.81 -33.59
N PRO A 621 -13.70 -17.93 -34.53
CA PRO A 621 -14.39 -16.65 -34.77
C PRO A 621 -15.87 -16.80 -35.13
N ASP A 622 -16.26 -17.93 -35.68
CA ASP A 622 -17.61 -18.22 -36.19
C ASP A 622 -18.52 -18.91 -35.15
N LYS A 623 -17.99 -19.38 -34.01
CA LYS A 623 -18.78 -20.17 -33.06
C LYS A 623 -18.48 -19.90 -31.58
N TYR A 624 -17.23 -19.98 -31.16
CA TYR A 624 -16.82 -19.88 -29.76
C TYR A 624 -15.80 -18.75 -29.60
N ILE A 625 -16.22 -17.64 -29.00
CA ILE A 625 -15.37 -16.47 -28.77
C ILE A 625 -15.03 -16.37 -27.28
N GLU A 626 -13.76 -16.13 -26.98
CA GLU A 626 -13.30 -15.80 -25.63
C GLU A 626 -13.39 -14.28 -25.40
N THR A 627 -13.91 -13.88 -24.24
CA THR A 627 -13.96 -12.47 -23.81
C THR A 627 -12.69 -12.09 -23.05
N SER A 628 -12.46 -10.78 -22.84
CA SER A 628 -11.32 -10.29 -22.05
C SER A 628 -11.35 -10.77 -20.59
N GLU A 629 -12.52 -11.10 -20.07
CA GLU A 629 -12.72 -11.63 -18.71
C GLU A 629 -12.78 -13.18 -18.70
N HIS A 630 -12.28 -13.83 -19.75
CA HIS A 630 -12.28 -15.29 -19.95
C HIS A 630 -13.66 -15.97 -19.98
N GLY A 631 -14.73 -15.20 -20.16
CA GLY A 631 -16.06 -15.71 -20.51
C GLY A 631 -16.11 -16.30 -21.91
N LEU A 632 -17.04 -17.22 -22.13
CA LEU A 632 -17.33 -17.90 -23.39
C LEU A 632 -18.58 -17.32 -24.04
N VAL A 633 -18.45 -16.85 -25.28
CA VAL A 633 -19.58 -16.48 -26.14
C VAL A 633 -19.81 -17.59 -27.18
N ILE A 634 -21.04 -18.10 -27.22
CA ILE A 634 -21.50 -19.09 -28.19
C ILE A 634 -22.37 -18.37 -29.21
N ILE A 635 -21.91 -18.29 -30.46
CA ILE A 635 -22.63 -17.66 -31.56
C ILE A 635 -23.61 -18.66 -32.17
N ALA A 636 -24.79 -18.17 -32.57
CA ALA A 636 -25.80 -18.94 -33.31
C ALA A 636 -26.06 -20.33 -32.69
N VAL A 637 -26.58 -20.34 -31.46
CA VAL A 637 -26.81 -21.55 -30.66
C VAL A 637 -27.75 -22.52 -31.39
N THR A 638 -27.35 -23.78 -31.46
CA THR A 638 -28.08 -24.89 -32.10
C THR A 638 -28.39 -25.98 -31.07
N GLU A 639 -29.21 -26.97 -31.42
CA GLU A 639 -29.49 -28.09 -30.51
C GLU A 639 -28.23 -28.88 -30.09
N ALA A 640 -27.19 -28.90 -30.93
CA ALA A 640 -25.90 -29.53 -30.61
C ALA A 640 -25.11 -28.78 -29.53
N ASP A 641 -25.45 -27.52 -29.26
CA ASP A 641 -24.88 -26.70 -28.19
C ASP A 641 -25.67 -26.87 -26.86
N ALA A 642 -26.70 -27.72 -26.83
CA ALA A 642 -27.35 -28.08 -25.58
C ALA A 642 -26.48 -29.04 -24.77
N GLY A 643 -26.34 -28.76 -23.48
CA GLY A 643 -25.51 -29.57 -22.59
C GLY A 643 -24.92 -28.79 -21.44
N ARG A 644 -24.00 -29.46 -20.72
CA ARG A 644 -23.30 -28.87 -19.59
C ARG A 644 -22.01 -28.20 -20.04
N TYR A 645 -21.77 -26.98 -19.60
CA TYR A 645 -20.54 -26.23 -19.83
C TYR A 645 -19.84 -26.00 -18.50
N ASP A 646 -18.58 -26.40 -18.41
CA ASP A 646 -17.76 -26.20 -17.21
C ASP A 646 -16.56 -25.31 -17.52
N CYS A 647 -16.33 -24.33 -16.67
CA CYS A 647 -15.16 -23.46 -16.72
C CYS A 647 -14.17 -23.89 -15.63
N TRP A 648 -12.94 -24.18 -16.02
CA TRP A 648 -11.86 -24.63 -15.14
C TRP A 648 -10.74 -23.59 -15.11
N MET A 649 -10.15 -23.40 -13.93
CA MET A 649 -8.93 -22.62 -13.72
C MET A 649 -7.85 -23.54 -13.20
N GLY A 650 -6.88 -23.88 -14.05
CA GLY A 650 -5.96 -24.97 -13.77
C GLY A 650 -6.72 -26.29 -13.50
N ALA A 651 -6.67 -26.77 -12.25
CA ALA A 651 -7.31 -28.01 -11.82
C ALA A 651 -8.60 -27.79 -11.00
N SER A 652 -9.02 -26.55 -10.72
CA SER A 652 -10.22 -26.25 -9.94
C SER A 652 -11.40 -25.85 -10.83
N LEU A 653 -12.60 -26.35 -10.51
CA LEU A 653 -13.84 -25.99 -11.19
C LEU A 653 -14.33 -24.61 -10.70
N LEU A 654 -14.41 -23.63 -11.61
CA LEU A 654 -14.87 -22.27 -11.27
C LEU A 654 -16.40 -22.15 -11.27
N CYS A 655 -17.01 -22.52 -12.39
CA CYS A 655 -18.46 -22.39 -12.58
C CYS A 655 -18.98 -23.44 -13.56
N SER A 656 -20.28 -23.73 -13.46
CA SER A 656 -20.94 -24.73 -14.30
C SER A 656 -22.30 -24.23 -14.76
N TYR A 657 -22.56 -24.38 -16.06
CA TYR A 657 -23.81 -24.03 -16.71
C TYR A 657 -24.46 -25.26 -17.32
N ASN A 658 -25.79 -25.30 -17.35
CA ASN A 658 -26.55 -26.29 -18.09
C ASN A 658 -27.44 -25.58 -19.09
N VAL A 659 -27.06 -25.62 -20.36
CA VAL A 659 -27.71 -24.92 -21.46
C VAL A 659 -28.77 -25.82 -22.08
N THR A 660 -29.98 -25.30 -22.19
CA THR A 660 -31.11 -25.91 -22.88
C THR A 660 -31.54 -25.01 -24.02
N VAL A 661 -31.76 -25.61 -25.19
CA VAL A 661 -32.07 -24.88 -26.41
C VAL A 661 -33.55 -25.03 -26.71
N ASP A 662 -34.28 -23.92 -26.70
CA ASP A 662 -35.70 -23.88 -27.04
C ASP A 662 -35.86 -23.75 -28.56
N ALA A 663 -36.21 -24.87 -29.20
CA ALA A 663 -36.57 -24.94 -30.62
C ALA A 663 -38.05 -24.62 -30.87
N HIS A 664 -38.91 -24.61 -29.84
CA HIS A 664 -40.37 -24.49 -30.00
C HIS A 664 -40.84 -23.09 -30.43
N ARG A 665 -40.00 -22.07 -30.33
CA ARG A 665 -40.30 -20.74 -30.91
C ARG A 665 -40.02 -20.63 -32.42
N CYS A 666 -39.46 -21.66 -33.05
CA CYS A 666 -39.29 -21.75 -34.51
C CYS A 666 -40.28 -22.72 -35.18
N SER A 667 -41.31 -23.18 -34.46
CA SER A 667 -42.42 -23.95 -35.04
C SER A 667 -43.50 -22.96 -35.53
N PRO A 668 -43.97 -23.02 -36.79
CA PRO A 668 -45.10 -22.21 -37.22
C PRO A 668 -46.30 -22.47 -36.31
N PRO A 669 -46.98 -21.44 -35.77
CA PRO A 669 -48.07 -21.61 -34.84
C PRO A 669 -49.16 -22.51 -35.44
N ALA A 670 -49.60 -23.53 -34.70
CA ALA A 670 -50.54 -24.54 -35.21
C ALA A 670 -52.00 -24.04 -35.28
N LYS A 671 -52.30 -22.87 -34.71
CA LYS A 671 -53.66 -22.30 -34.62
C LYS A 671 -53.68 -20.85 -35.12
N SER A 672 -54.73 -20.49 -35.85
CA SER A 672 -54.91 -19.14 -36.45
C SER A 672 -54.86 -18.00 -35.42
N ASN A 673 -55.33 -18.22 -34.20
CA ASN A 673 -55.29 -17.21 -33.13
C ASN A 673 -53.86 -16.91 -32.63
N ASP A 674 -52.96 -17.89 -32.69
CA ASP A 674 -51.56 -17.71 -32.28
C ASP A 674 -50.80 -16.90 -33.35
N TYR A 675 -51.14 -17.04 -34.64
CA TYR A 675 -50.64 -16.17 -35.71
C TYR A 675 -51.04 -14.70 -35.47
N GLN A 676 -52.29 -14.44 -35.11
CA GLN A 676 -52.74 -13.07 -34.84
C GLN A 676 -52.04 -12.44 -33.65
N LYS A 677 -51.79 -13.23 -32.59
CA LYS A 677 -51.07 -12.75 -31.41
C LYS A 677 -49.59 -12.47 -31.70
N ILE A 678 -48.90 -13.38 -32.40
CA ILE A 678 -47.50 -13.18 -32.80
C ILE A 678 -47.38 -12.02 -33.78
N TYR A 679 -48.31 -11.87 -34.73
CA TYR A 679 -48.34 -10.74 -35.66
C TYR A 679 -48.60 -9.41 -34.93
N SER A 680 -49.48 -9.40 -33.93
CA SER A 680 -49.73 -8.25 -33.06
C SER A 680 -48.48 -7.87 -32.26
N ASP A 681 -47.82 -8.85 -31.64
CA ASP A 681 -46.59 -8.63 -30.87
C ASP A 681 -45.45 -8.13 -31.77
N TRP A 682 -45.32 -8.69 -32.98
CA TRP A 682 -44.34 -8.25 -33.97
C TRP A 682 -44.63 -6.83 -34.49
N CYS A 683 -45.90 -6.49 -34.73
CA CYS A 683 -46.29 -5.12 -35.05
C CYS A 683 -45.98 -4.16 -33.89
N HIS A 684 -46.18 -4.61 -32.65
CA HIS A 684 -45.93 -3.79 -31.46
C HIS A 684 -44.43 -3.55 -31.23
N GLU A 685 -43.58 -4.57 -31.45
CA GLU A 685 -42.13 -4.42 -31.42
C GLU A 685 -41.59 -3.65 -32.63
N PHE A 686 -42.19 -3.82 -33.81
CA PHE A 686 -41.84 -3.03 -34.99
C PHE A 686 -42.17 -1.54 -34.82
N GLU A 687 -43.29 -1.21 -34.16
CA GLU A 687 -43.62 0.17 -33.80
C GLU A 687 -42.68 0.73 -32.73
N LYS A 688 -42.27 -0.07 -31.73
CA LYS A 688 -41.19 0.33 -30.79
C LYS A 688 -39.87 0.55 -31.52
N TYR A 689 -39.49 -0.31 -32.45
CA TYR A 689 -38.28 -0.16 -33.26
C TYR A 689 -38.35 1.11 -34.10
N LYS A 690 -39.48 1.39 -34.76
CA LYS A 690 -39.71 2.66 -35.46
C LYS A 690 -39.61 3.87 -34.53
N SER A 691 -40.16 3.78 -33.32
CA SER A 691 -40.08 4.90 -32.35
C SER A 691 -38.65 5.10 -31.88
N ALA A 692 -37.91 4.02 -31.61
CA ALA A 692 -36.50 4.04 -31.24
C ALA A 692 -35.64 4.60 -32.38
N MET A 693 -35.88 4.18 -33.62
CA MET A 693 -35.23 4.71 -34.83
C MET A 693 -35.52 6.20 -35.02
N LYS A 694 -36.78 6.63 -34.92
CA LYS A 694 -37.13 8.07 -34.95
C LYS A 694 -36.47 8.84 -33.82
N THR A 695 -36.36 8.25 -32.63
CA THR A 695 -35.70 8.88 -31.49
C THR A 695 -34.20 8.99 -31.70
N TRP A 696 -33.59 7.95 -32.28
CA TRP A 696 -32.18 7.93 -32.67
C TRP A 696 -31.89 8.93 -33.80
N GLU A 697 -32.71 9.00 -34.84
CA GLU A 697 -32.64 10.00 -35.92
C GLU A 697 -32.77 11.42 -35.36
N LYS A 698 -33.71 11.64 -34.42
CA LYS A 698 -33.90 12.94 -33.76
C LYS A 698 -32.69 13.31 -32.89
N LYS A 699 -32.08 12.33 -32.19
CA LYS A 699 -30.82 12.51 -31.45
C LYS A 699 -29.63 12.77 -32.39
N GLN A 700 -29.56 12.11 -33.54
CA GLN A 700 -28.57 12.35 -34.58
C GLN A 700 -28.71 13.77 -35.17
N ALA A 701 -29.93 14.19 -35.48
CA ALA A 701 -30.22 15.54 -35.96
C ALA A 701 -29.89 16.61 -34.90
N GLN A 702 -30.13 16.32 -33.61
CA GLN A 702 -29.70 17.18 -32.50
C GLN A 702 -28.17 17.26 -32.39
N CYS A 703 -27.46 16.15 -32.56
CA CYS A 703 -25.98 16.14 -32.63
C CYS A 703 -25.45 16.89 -33.86
N ALA A 704 -26.12 16.81 -35.01
CA ALA A 704 -25.77 17.55 -36.22
C ALA A 704 -26.08 19.05 -36.10
N SER A 705 -27.17 19.44 -35.44
CA SER A 705 -27.51 20.85 -35.18
C SER A 705 -26.52 21.52 -34.20
N ARG A 706 -26.02 20.78 -33.20
CA ARG A 706 -24.99 21.27 -32.28
C ARG A 706 -23.62 21.49 -32.92
N GLN A 707 -23.37 20.96 -34.12
CA GLN A 707 -22.17 21.30 -34.91
C GLN A 707 -22.36 22.55 -35.79
N ASN A 708 -23.60 22.99 -36.05
CA ASN A 708 -23.88 24.18 -36.85
C ASN A 708 -24.17 25.45 -36.03
N ASP A 709 -24.48 25.33 -34.74
CA ASP A 709 -24.71 26.49 -33.84
C ASP A 709 -23.43 27.07 -33.22
N SER A 710 -22.24 26.56 -33.55
CA SER A 710 -20.95 27.09 -33.08
C SER A 710 -20.22 27.99 -34.08
N ASN A 711 -20.90 28.46 -35.14
CA ASN A 711 -20.27 29.29 -36.18
C ASN A 711 -20.90 30.66 -36.48
N GLN A 712 -21.78 31.19 -35.63
CA GLN A 712 -22.21 32.60 -35.73
C GLN A 712 -22.47 33.22 -34.35
N ASN A 713 -21.43 33.83 -33.77
CA ASN A 713 -21.46 35.17 -33.18
C ASN A 713 -20.07 35.52 -32.61
N SER A 714 -19.22 36.10 -33.46
CA SER A 714 -18.13 36.96 -33.03
C SER A 714 -18.34 38.35 -33.64
N HIS A 715 -18.49 39.33 -32.76
CA HIS A 715 -18.19 40.74 -33.00
C HIS A 715 -17.51 41.25 -31.72
N PRO A 716 -16.65 42.28 -31.79
CA PRO A 716 -15.49 42.46 -32.68
C PRO A 716 -14.25 42.80 -31.85
N ASN A 717 -13.03 42.58 -32.37
CA ASN A 717 -11.86 43.31 -31.85
C ASN A 717 -11.40 44.30 -32.90
N GLU A 718 -11.56 45.58 -32.55
CA GLU A 718 -11.09 46.73 -33.29
C GLU A 718 -9.58 46.78 -33.35
N ILE A 719 -9.13 47.38 -34.46
CA ILE A 719 -7.78 47.72 -34.83
C ILE A 719 -7.31 48.90 -33.96
N TYR A 720 -6.10 48.80 -33.39
CA TYR A 720 -5.24 49.97 -33.23
C TYR A 720 -3.88 49.69 -33.89
N ARG A 721 -3.55 50.56 -34.86
CA ARG A 721 -2.33 50.54 -35.67
C ARG A 721 -1.15 51.18 -34.91
N PRO A 722 0.10 50.94 -35.36
CA PRO A 722 1.31 51.40 -34.69
C PRO A 722 1.77 52.80 -35.17
N LEU A 723 2.46 53.52 -34.27
CA LEU A 723 3.66 54.36 -34.46
C LEU A 723 3.66 55.54 -33.46
N VAL A 724 4.37 55.35 -32.34
CA VAL A 724 5.44 56.18 -31.70
C VAL A 724 5.72 55.55 -30.34
#